data_AF-A0A8C0HL90-F1
#
_entry.id   AF-A0A8C0HL90-F1
#
_cell.length_a   1.000
_cell.length_b   1.000
_cell.length_c   1.000
_cell.angle_alpha   90.00
_cell.angle_beta   90.00
_cell.angle_gamma   90.00
#
_symmetry.space_group_name_H-M   'P 1'
#
loop_
_entity.id
_entity.type
_entity.pdbx_description
1 polymer ?
#
loop_
_entity_poly.entity_id
_entity_poly.type
_entity_poly.pdbx_seq_one_letter_code
_entity_poly.pdbx_strand_id
1 'polypeptide(L)'
;MCKLLFFSFLTVISAKLKEKNKWFGPSPYVEVSVDGQSKKTEKCNNTNSPKWKQHLTVIVTPVSKLNFRVWSHQTLKSDVLLGSAALDIHETLKSNSMKLEQVVVTLHLVGDREPAEVVGDLSVCLDGMQVDPELLTNGDTIRTVLLSVFSCKRTNSNGLEGCEDAAPNENKTVNGSDSPLLTNGNCKPSRPPRPSRPPPPTPRRPTSVAGTYSRARYSFQSSVACNFFKSWERRVDNMGRIYYVDHFTRTTTWQRPTLESVRNYEQWQLQRSQLQGAMQQFNQRFIYGNQDFSSTQNKEFDPLGPLPHGWEKRTDSNGRVYFVNHNTRITQWEDPRSQGQLNEKPLPEGWEMRFTVDGIPYFVDHNRRTTTYIDPRTGKSALDNGPQIAYVRDFKAKVHYFRFWCQQLAMPQHIKITVSRKTLFEDSFQQIMSFSPQDLRRRLWVIFPGEEGLDYGGVAREWFFLLSHEVLNPMYCLFEYAGKDNYCLQINPASYINPDHLKYFRFIGRFIAMALFHGKFIDTGFSLPFYKRILNKPVGLKDLESVDPEFYNSLIWVKENDIEECGLEMFFSVDKEILGEIKSHDLKPNGSNILVTEENKEEYIRLVAEWRLSRGVEEQTQAFFEGFNEILPQQYLQYFDAKELEVLLCGMQEIDLNDWQRHTIYRHYTRTSRQIVWFWQFVKEIDNEKRMRLLQFVTGTCRLPVGGFADLMGSNGPQKFCIEKVGKENWLPRSHTCFNRLDLPPYKNYEQLKEKLLFAIEETEGFGQE
;
A
#
# COMPACT_ATOMS: atom_id res chain seq x y z
N MET A 1 -16.72 38.23 -23.29
CA MET A 1 -16.58 37.96 -24.73
C MET A 1 -15.67 36.73 -24.90
N CYS A 2 -16.20 35.51 -24.78
CA CYS A 2 -15.37 34.32 -24.50
C CYS A 2 -15.74 33.14 -25.44
N LYS A 3 -15.22 33.15 -26.67
CA LYS A 3 -15.48 32.14 -27.71
C LYS A 3 -14.20 31.71 -28.49
N LEU A 4 -13.06 31.59 -27.83
CA LEU A 4 -11.83 30.97 -28.41
C LEU A 4 -11.11 30.10 -27.36
N LEU A 5 -11.74 28.99 -26.97
CA LEU A 5 -11.05 27.85 -26.36
C LEU A 5 -11.38 26.62 -27.21
N PHE A 6 -10.40 26.12 -27.95
CA PHE A 6 -10.54 24.91 -28.75
C PHE A 6 -9.97 23.71 -27.99
N PHE A 7 -10.76 22.64 -27.91
CA PHE A 7 -10.30 21.35 -27.41
C PHE A 7 -9.99 20.48 -28.62
N SER A 8 -8.71 20.24 -28.89
CA SER A 8 -8.30 19.22 -29.84
C SER A 8 -8.07 17.92 -29.09
N PHE A 9 -8.75 16.86 -29.53
CA PHE A 9 -8.48 15.51 -29.06
C PHE A 9 -7.26 14.99 -29.83
N LEU A 10 -6.16 14.81 -29.12
CA LEU A 10 -4.93 14.25 -29.65
C LEU A 10 -4.89 12.75 -29.33
N THR A 11 -4.67 11.92 -30.33
CA THR A 11 -4.47 10.48 -30.14
C THR A 11 -3.06 10.10 -30.55
N VAL A 12 -2.26 9.59 -29.63
CA VAL A 12 -0.93 9.06 -29.93
C VAL A 12 -1.10 7.61 -30.36
N ILE A 13 -0.86 7.33 -31.65
CA ILE A 13 -1.23 6.04 -32.26
C ILE A 13 -0.11 5.01 -32.03
N SER A 14 1.08 5.31 -32.56
CA SER A 14 2.20 4.38 -32.66
C SER A 14 3.48 5.11 -33.06
N ALA A 15 4.63 4.51 -32.81
CA ALA A 15 5.90 4.93 -33.41
C ALA A 15 6.61 3.75 -34.07
N LYS A 16 7.58 4.05 -34.93
CA LYS A 16 8.51 3.08 -35.52
C LYS A 16 9.92 3.65 -35.39
N LEU A 17 10.71 3.08 -34.49
CA LEU A 17 12.05 3.54 -34.15
C LEU A 17 13.10 2.73 -34.93
N LYS A 18 14.26 3.34 -35.22
CA LYS A 18 15.42 2.61 -35.75
C LYS A 18 15.99 1.69 -34.68
N GLU A 19 16.27 0.44 -35.06
CA GLU A 19 17.01 -0.50 -34.23
C GLU A 19 18.47 -0.04 -34.05
N LYS A 20 18.85 0.26 -32.80
CA LYS A 20 20.25 0.57 -32.43
C LYS A 20 20.93 -0.52 -31.59
N ASN A 21 20.15 -1.34 -30.86
CA ASN A 21 20.63 -2.52 -30.13
C ASN A 21 19.99 -3.81 -30.67
N LYS A 22 20.77 -4.90 -30.71
CA LYS A 22 20.32 -6.22 -31.20
C LYS A 22 19.59 -7.06 -30.14
N TRP A 23 19.83 -6.81 -28.86
CA TRP A 23 19.37 -7.65 -27.75
C TRP A 23 18.13 -7.10 -27.03
N PHE A 24 17.99 -5.78 -26.97
CA PHE A 24 16.90 -5.09 -26.28
C PHE A 24 16.35 -3.94 -27.12
N GLY A 25 15.02 -3.90 -27.27
CA GLY A 25 14.30 -2.72 -27.72
C GLY A 25 14.08 -1.76 -26.54
N PRO A 26 13.84 -0.46 -26.82
CA PRO A 26 13.51 0.51 -25.79
C PRO A 26 12.15 0.19 -25.14
N SER A 27 11.84 0.86 -24.02
CA SER A 27 10.49 0.82 -23.43
C SER A 27 9.77 2.17 -23.61
N PRO A 28 9.34 2.53 -24.84
CA PRO A 28 8.98 3.88 -25.19
C PRO A 28 7.61 4.35 -24.66
N TYR A 29 7.56 5.62 -24.25
CA TYR A 29 6.35 6.44 -24.10
C TYR A 29 6.52 7.78 -24.82
N VAL A 30 5.42 8.51 -25.01
CA VAL A 30 5.43 9.84 -25.63
C VAL A 30 5.00 10.90 -24.62
N GLU A 31 5.86 11.89 -24.43
CA GLU A 31 5.49 13.17 -23.83
C GLU A 31 5.03 14.14 -24.92
N VAL A 32 3.91 14.82 -24.69
CA VAL A 32 3.39 15.90 -25.53
C VAL A 32 3.31 17.17 -24.69
N SER A 33 3.93 18.25 -25.17
CA SER A 33 3.90 19.56 -24.52
C SER A 33 3.45 20.68 -25.47
N VAL A 34 2.58 21.56 -24.96
CA VAL A 34 1.97 22.69 -25.68
C VAL A 34 1.49 23.75 -24.69
N ASP A 35 1.77 25.02 -24.97
CA ASP A 35 1.25 26.20 -24.24
C ASP A 35 1.35 26.09 -22.69
N GLY A 36 2.47 25.55 -22.19
CA GLY A 36 2.74 25.35 -20.76
C GLY A 36 2.10 24.09 -20.14
N GLN A 37 1.44 23.26 -20.93
CA GLN A 37 0.91 21.95 -20.54
C GLN A 37 1.89 20.85 -20.96
N SER A 38 1.96 19.76 -20.17
CA SER A 38 2.56 18.48 -20.59
C SER A 38 1.62 17.31 -20.27
N LYS A 39 1.65 16.28 -21.11
CA LYS A 39 0.90 15.01 -20.99
C LYS A 39 1.79 13.86 -21.46
N LYS A 40 1.82 12.74 -20.72
CA LYS A 40 2.55 11.52 -21.10
C LYS A 40 1.57 10.39 -21.47
N THR A 41 1.96 9.52 -22.39
CA THR A 41 1.31 8.22 -22.60
C THR A 41 1.76 7.20 -21.56
N GLU A 42 1.13 6.03 -21.52
CA GLU A 42 1.72 4.84 -20.90
C GLU A 42 2.97 4.39 -21.68
N LYS A 43 3.83 3.56 -21.06
CA LYS A 43 4.98 2.92 -21.71
C LYS A 43 4.54 1.64 -22.44
N CYS A 44 5.09 1.40 -23.63
CA CYS A 44 5.18 0.06 -24.20
C CYS A 44 6.53 -0.53 -23.78
N ASN A 45 6.58 -1.80 -23.34
CA ASN A 45 7.81 -2.42 -22.89
C ASN A 45 8.55 -3.11 -24.07
N ASN A 46 9.88 -3.01 -24.09
CA ASN A 46 10.80 -3.73 -25.00
C ASN A 46 10.34 -3.80 -26.49
N THR A 47 10.19 -2.65 -27.14
CA THR A 47 9.75 -2.59 -28.55
C THR A 47 10.23 -1.36 -29.33
N ASN A 48 10.75 -1.59 -30.54
CA ASN A 48 11.01 -0.55 -31.54
C ASN A 48 9.77 -0.16 -32.35
N SER A 49 8.59 -0.74 -32.08
CA SER A 49 7.34 -0.44 -32.82
C SER A 49 6.11 -0.35 -31.89
N PRO A 50 6.12 0.58 -30.90
CA PRO A 50 5.04 0.75 -29.93
C PRO A 50 3.72 1.19 -30.55
N LYS A 51 2.61 0.83 -29.89
CA LYS A 51 1.23 1.06 -30.36
C LYS A 51 0.31 1.45 -29.20
N TRP A 52 0.45 2.67 -28.70
CA TRP A 52 -0.33 3.18 -27.56
C TRP A 52 -1.83 3.33 -27.85
N LYS A 53 -2.19 3.85 -29.03
CA LYS A 53 -3.57 4.23 -29.39
C LYS A 53 -4.28 5.08 -28.32
N GLN A 54 -3.53 5.90 -27.60
CA GLN A 54 -4.00 6.56 -26.38
C GLN A 54 -4.48 7.98 -26.67
N HIS A 55 -5.69 8.29 -26.20
CA HIS A 55 -6.25 9.65 -26.26
C HIS A 55 -5.68 10.53 -25.13
N LEU A 56 -5.11 11.67 -25.50
CA LEU A 56 -4.64 12.72 -24.60
C LEU A 56 -5.49 13.98 -24.84
N THR A 57 -5.98 14.58 -23.75
CA THR A 57 -6.69 15.87 -23.81
C THR A 57 -5.69 16.99 -23.53
N VAL A 58 -5.49 17.85 -24.53
CA VAL A 58 -4.70 19.09 -24.47
C VAL A 58 -5.58 20.25 -24.92
N ILE A 59 -5.37 21.44 -24.35
CA ILE A 59 -6.03 22.66 -24.82
C ILE A 59 -5.09 23.32 -25.82
N VAL A 60 -5.61 23.70 -26.99
CA VAL A 60 -4.80 24.29 -28.07
C VAL A 60 -5.52 25.48 -28.70
N THR A 61 -4.76 26.31 -29.40
CA THR A 61 -5.24 27.42 -30.23
C THR A 61 -4.92 27.14 -31.70
N PRO A 62 -5.51 27.87 -32.66
CA PRO A 62 -5.21 27.72 -34.10
C PRO A 62 -3.75 28.02 -34.49
N VAL A 63 -2.92 28.49 -33.56
CA VAL A 63 -1.51 28.88 -33.74
C VAL A 63 -0.56 28.19 -32.75
N SER A 64 -1.05 27.20 -31.99
CA SER A 64 -0.24 26.46 -31.02
C SER A 64 0.69 25.45 -31.71
N LYS A 65 1.83 25.16 -31.08
CA LYS A 65 2.77 24.11 -31.52
C LYS A 65 2.79 22.95 -30.54
N LEU A 66 2.46 21.76 -31.02
CA LEU A 66 2.61 20.52 -30.26
C LEU A 66 4.06 20.05 -30.35
N ASN A 67 4.72 19.85 -29.22
CA ASN A 67 6.08 19.32 -29.15
C ASN A 67 6.02 17.91 -28.56
N PHE A 68 6.51 16.93 -29.32
CA PHE A 68 6.52 15.52 -28.98
C PHE A 68 7.94 15.08 -28.61
N ARG A 69 8.07 14.33 -27.53
CA ARG A 69 9.32 13.66 -27.13
C ARG A 69 9.02 12.20 -26.88
N VAL A 70 9.73 11.30 -27.55
CA VAL A 70 9.62 9.86 -27.33
C VAL A 70 10.75 9.44 -26.41
N TRP A 71 10.40 9.01 -25.20
CA TRP A 71 11.33 8.64 -24.13
C TRP A 71 11.33 7.12 -23.96
N SER A 72 12.50 6.47 -23.90
CA SER A 72 12.60 5.11 -23.37
C SER A 72 12.63 5.19 -21.86
N HIS A 73 11.65 4.56 -21.23
CA HIS A 73 11.68 4.40 -19.80
C HIS A 73 12.87 3.51 -19.37
N GLN A 74 13.49 3.84 -18.23
CA GLN A 74 14.55 3.07 -17.59
C GLN A 74 14.20 2.79 -16.11
N THR A 75 14.45 1.58 -15.62
CA THR A 75 14.10 1.20 -14.24
C THR A 75 15.17 1.59 -13.21
N LEU A 76 16.45 1.59 -13.61
CA LEU A 76 17.62 1.79 -12.73
C LEU A 76 18.33 3.14 -12.93
N LYS A 77 17.94 3.92 -13.96
CA LYS A 77 18.53 5.21 -14.35
C LYS A 77 17.43 6.16 -14.82
N SER A 78 17.78 7.41 -15.07
CA SER A 78 16.95 8.39 -15.78
C SER A 78 16.50 7.89 -17.19
N ASP A 79 15.28 8.27 -17.59
CA ASP A 79 14.69 7.93 -18.89
C ASP A 79 15.51 8.53 -20.05
N VAL A 80 15.68 7.78 -21.15
CA VAL A 80 16.51 8.19 -22.29
C VAL A 80 15.65 8.79 -23.41
N LEU A 81 15.95 10.01 -23.85
CA LEU A 81 15.29 10.61 -25.02
C LEU A 81 15.68 9.87 -26.30
N LEU A 82 14.71 9.19 -26.94
CA LEU A 82 14.92 8.44 -28.17
C LEU A 82 14.83 9.35 -29.40
N GLY A 83 14.00 10.39 -29.33
CA GLY A 83 13.86 11.41 -30.38
C GLY A 83 12.71 12.38 -30.10
N SER A 84 12.67 13.47 -30.85
CA SER A 84 11.64 14.51 -30.72
C SER A 84 11.09 14.97 -32.07
N ALA A 85 9.89 15.55 -32.07
CA ALA A 85 9.25 16.14 -33.24
C ALA A 85 8.34 17.31 -32.83
N ALA A 86 8.05 18.22 -33.77
CA ALA A 86 7.10 19.31 -33.55
C ALA A 86 6.02 19.32 -34.65
N LEU A 87 4.82 19.77 -34.31
CA LEU A 87 3.69 19.91 -35.25
C LEU A 87 3.01 21.26 -35.04
N ASP A 88 2.93 22.04 -36.13
CA ASP A 88 2.25 23.33 -36.15
C ASP A 88 0.76 23.15 -36.48
N ILE A 89 -0.12 23.56 -35.56
CA ILE A 89 -1.57 23.42 -35.73
C ILE A 89 -2.10 24.32 -36.85
N HIS A 90 -1.46 25.47 -37.11
CA HIS A 90 -1.87 26.40 -38.16
C HIS A 90 -1.61 25.83 -39.56
N GLU A 91 -0.46 25.19 -39.76
CA GLU A 91 -0.09 24.54 -41.03
C GLU A 91 -0.91 23.26 -41.25
N THR A 92 -1.19 22.51 -40.17
CA THR A 92 -2.07 21.33 -40.23
C THR A 92 -3.52 21.72 -40.55
N LEU A 93 -4.02 22.84 -40.00
CA LEU A 93 -5.32 23.40 -40.36
C LEU A 93 -5.37 23.83 -41.82
N LYS A 94 -4.38 24.59 -42.30
CA LYS A 94 -4.32 25.04 -43.72
C LYS A 94 -4.36 23.89 -44.71
N SER A 95 -3.57 22.84 -44.46
CA SER A 95 -3.51 21.64 -45.31
C SER A 95 -4.79 20.79 -45.29
N ASN A 96 -5.64 20.94 -44.26
CA ASN A 96 -6.90 20.21 -44.11
C ASN A 96 -8.14 21.14 -44.18
N SER A 97 -8.10 22.16 -45.06
CA SER A 97 -9.25 23.07 -45.31
C SER A 97 -9.83 23.72 -44.04
N MET A 98 -8.95 24.09 -43.11
CA MET A 98 -9.27 24.67 -41.79
C MET A 98 -10.10 23.78 -40.85
N LYS A 99 -10.08 22.45 -41.06
CA LYS A 99 -10.80 21.46 -40.25
C LYS A 99 -9.91 20.26 -39.91
N LEU A 100 -9.85 19.90 -38.63
CA LEU A 100 -9.23 18.68 -38.11
C LEU A 100 -10.32 17.75 -37.57
N GLU A 101 -10.72 16.79 -38.40
CA GLU A 101 -11.65 15.71 -38.05
C GLU A 101 -10.95 14.38 -38.37
N GLN A 102 -10.54 13.65 -37.33
CA GLN A 102 -9.76 12.40 -37.40
C GLN A 102 -8.50 12.47 -38.32
N VAL A 103 -7.82 13.62 -38.39
CA VAL A 103 -6.66 13.84 -39.27
C VAL A 103 -5.42 13.13 -38.71
N VAL A 104 -4.94 12.11 -39.41
CA VAL A 104 -3.71 11.37 -39.05
C VAL A 104 -2.48 12.07 -39.65
N VAL A 105 -1.50 12.36 -38.80
CA VAL A 105 -0.20 12.95 -39.17
C VAL A 105 0.91 12.00 -38.75
N THR A 106 1.90 11.79 -39.62
CA THR A 106 3.15 11.09 -39.28
C THR A 106 4.29 12.09 -39.26
N LEU A 107 5.05 12.10 -38.17
CA LEU A 107 6.14 13.02 -37.88
C LEU A 107 7.46 12.24 -37.87
N HIS A 108 8.48 12.75 -38.55
CA HIS A 108 9.84 12.22 -38.39
C HIS A 108 10.41 12.66 -37.04
N LEU A 109 10.92 11.71 -36.27
CA LEU A 109 11.60 11.94 -35.01
C LEU A 109 13.07 12.26 -35.27
N VAL A 110 13.57 13.31 -34.65
CA VAL A 110 14.97 13.78 -34.72
C VAL A 110 15.71 13.40 -33.44
N GLY A 111 16.94 12.90 -33.57
CA GLY A 111 17.79 12.51 -32.44
C GLY A 111 18.36 13.69 -31.66
N ASP A 112 18.52 13.53 -30.35
CA ASP A 112 19.02 14.57 -29.44
C ASP A 112 20.52 14.87 -29.61
N ARG A 113 21.32 13.85 -29.91
CA ARG A 113 22.78 13.96 -30.09
C ARG A 113 23.20 14.50 -31.46
N GLU A 114 22.38 14.29 -32.49
CA GLU A 114 22.62 14.75 -33.86
C GLU A 114 21.31 15.25 -34.48
N PRO A 115 21.07 16.57 -34.54
CA PRO A 115 19.83 17.16 -35.06
C PRO A 115 19.51 16.89 -36.55
N ALA A 116 20.36 16.12 -37.25
CA ALA A 116 20.16 15.68 -38.62
C ALA A 116 19.77 14.19 -38.73
N GLU A 117 19.90 13.38 -37.66
CA GLU A 117 19.50 11.98 -37.72
C GLU A 117 17.99 11.82 -37.49
N VAL A 118 17.27 11.40 -38.53
CA VAL A 118 15.92 10.84 -38.37
C VAL A 118 16.02 9.50 -37.67
N VAL A 119 15.60 9.43 -36.41
CA VAL A 119 15.70 8.25 -35.51
C VAL A 119 14.46 7.36 -35.53
N GLY A 120 13.37 7.81 -36.15
CA GLY A 120 12.15 7.04 -36.34
C GLY A 120 10.98 7.88 -36.84
N ASP A 121 9.79 7.29 -36.86
CA ASP A 121 8.52 7.95 -37.22
C ASP A 121 7.53 7.86 -36.04
N LEU A 122 6.72 8.91 -35.83
CA LEU A 122 5.66 8.98 -34.83
C LEU A 122 4.32 9.31 -35.50
N SER A 123 3.32 8.45 -35.35
CA SER A 123 1.96 8.66 -35.89
C SER A 123 0.99 9.15 -34.81
N VAL A 124 0.32 10.26 -35.09
CA VAL A 124 -0.69 10.90 -34.23
C VAL A 124 -1.96 11.19 -35.01
N CYS A 125 -3.09 11.37 -34.31
CA CYS A 125 -4.35 11.83 -34.89
C CYS A 125 -4.87 13.06 -34.14
N LEU A 126 -5.32 14.07 -34.88
CA LEU A 126 -5.94 15.30 -34.38
C LEU A 126 -7.44 15.32 -34.74
N ASP A 127 -8.28 15.63 -33.77
CA ASP A 127 -9.74 15.61 -33.95
C ASP A 127 -10.46 16.70 -33.14
N GLY A 128 -11.61 17.16 -33.64
CA GLY A 128 -12.51 18.08 -32.94
C GLY A 128 -12.26 19.58 -33.13
N MET A 129 -11.45 19.99 -34.13
CA MET A 129 -11.12 21.40 -34.35
C MET A 129 -11.57 21.91 -35.71
N GLN A 130 -12.25 23.07 -35.76
CA GLN A 130 -12.57 23.77 -37.01
C GLN A 130 -12.43 25.27 -36.76
N VAL A 131 -11.85 25.99 -37.72
CA VAL A 131 -11.59 27.43 -37.62
C VAL A 131 -12.12 28.13 -38.86
N ASP A 132 -12.79 29.26 -38.67
CA ASP A 132 -13.26 30.10 -39.77
C ASP A 132 -12.05 30.83 -40.41
N PRO A 133 -11.84 30.76 -41.74
CA PRO A 133 -10.78 31.51 -42.40
C PRO A 133 -10.78 33.02 -42.09
N GLU A 134 -11.95 33.62 -41.91
CA GLU A 134 -12.08 35.07 -41.67
C GLU A 134 -11.59 35.50 -40.26
N LEU A 135 -11.45 34.55 -39.32
CA LEU A 135 -10.96 34.85 -37.96
C LEU A 135 -9.43 34.95 -37.87
N LEU A 136 -8.68 34.56 -38.89
CA LEU A 136 -7.21 34.46 -38.84
C LEU A 136 -6.46 35.56 -39.61
N THR A 137 -7.16 36.40 -40.37
CA THR A 137 -6.57 37.51 -41.14
C THR A 137 -6.16 38.70 -40.26
N ASN A 138 -6.81 38.90 -39.11
CA ASN A 138 -6.51 39.95 -38.13
C ASN A 138 -5.41 39.52 -37.13
N GLY A 139 -4.20 39.28 -37.64
CA GLY A 139 -3.11 38.62 -36.91
C GLY A 139 -2.68 39.25 -35.57
N ASP A 140 -2.69 40.58 -35.45
CA ASP A 140 -2.18 41.28 -34.27
C ASP A 140 -3.14 41.25 -33.06
N THR A 141 -4.45 41.13 -33.30
CA THR A 141 -5.46 41.22 -32.24
C THR A 141 -5.46 39.96 -31.36
N ILE A 142 -5.33 38.77 -31.95
CA ILE A 142 -5.39 37.49 -31.21
C ILE A 142 -4.20 37.34 -30.24
N ARG A 143 -2.99 37.71 -30.68
CA ARG A 143 -1.78 37.61 -29.87
C ARG A 143 -1.85 38.49 -28.62
N THR A 144 -2.40 39.70 -28.79
CA THR A 144 -2.60 40.69 -27.73
C THR A 144 -3.63 40.24 -26.70
N VAL A 145 -4.75 39.66 -27.14
CA VAL A 145 -5.80 39.13 -26.25
C VAL A 145 -5.32 37.89 -25.47
N LEU A 146 -4.58 36.98 -26.09
CA LEU A 146 -4.07 35.79 -25.38
C LEU A 146 -3.04 36.16 -24.31
N LEU A 147 -2.13 37.10 -24.60
CA LEU A 147 -1.13 37.55 -23.62
C LEU A 147 -1.76 38.19 -22.38
N SER A 148 -2.85 38.96 -22.52
CA SER A 148 -3.52 39.58 -21.36
C SER A 148 -4.11 38.54 -20.39
N VAL A 149 -4.64 37.42 -20.89
CA VAL A 149 -5.20 36.34 -20.06
C VAL A 149 -4.14 35.62 -19.23
N PHE A 150 -2.92 35.46 -19.75
CA PHE A 150 -1.82 34.81 -19.03
C PHE A 150 -0.97 35.77 -18.19
N SER A 151 -1.00 37.09 -18.47
CA SER A 151 -0.13 38.08 -17.82
C SER A 151 -0.62 38.56 -16.44
N CYS A 152 -1.85 38.27 -16.02
CA CYS A 152 -2.40 38.60 -14.69
C CYS A 152 -1.78 37.80 -13.50
N LYS A 153 -0.46 37.62 -13.50
CA LYS A 153 0.36 37.10 -12.39
C LYS A 153 1.78 37.69 -12.37
N ARG A 154 1.92 39.01 -12.13
CA ARG A 154 3.03 39.70 -11.41
C ARG A 154 3.10 41.20 -11.71
N THR A 155 2.65 42.02 -10.76
CA THR A 155 3.30 43.28 -10.35
C THR A 155 2.80 43.66 -8.94
N ASN A 156 3.54 44.50 -8.22
CA ASN A 156 3.39 44.69 -6.77
C ASN A 156 2.51 45.89 -6.37
N SER A 157 2.16 45.89 -5.08
CA SER A 157 1.64 46.99 -4.28
C SER A 157 2.41 48.31 -4.41
N ASN A 158 1.71 49.45 -4.27
CA ASN A 158 2.06 50.54 -3.33
C ASN A 158 1.02 51.69 -3.33
N GLY A 159 0.36 51.92 -2.18
CA GLY A 159 -0.38 53.16 -1.81
C GLY A 159 -1.62 53.56 -2.65
N LEU A 160 -2.38 54.60 -2.28
CA LEU A 160 -2.63 55.22 -0.95
C LEU A 160 -3.86 56.17 -1.08
N GLU A 161 -4.58 56.41 0.03
CA GLU A 161 -5.58 57.49 0.27
C GLU A 161 -6.92 57.48 -0.52
N GLY A 162 -7.95 58.15 0.04
CA GLY A 162 -9.21 58.51 -0.63
C GLY A 162 -10.51 58.03 0.05
N CYS A 163 -11.10 58.85 0.93
CA CYS A 163 -12.45 58.64 1.49
C CYS A 163 -13.55 59.38 0.69
N GLU A 164 -14.82 59.09 1.04
CA GLU A 164 -16.00 59.99 0.96
C GLU A 164 -16.60 60.29 -0.44
N ASP A 165 -17.93 60.43 -0.62
CA ASP A 165 -19.09 60.08 0.24
C ASP A 165 -20.40 59.98 -0.59
N ALA A 166 -21.51 59.64 0.08
CA ALA A 166 -22.91 59.99 -0.19
C ALA A 166 -23.66 59.38 -1.41
N ALA A 167 -24.84 58.83 -1.11
CA ALA A 167 -25.96 58.65 -2.05
C ALA A 167 -26.91 59.86 -2.02
N PRO A 168 -27.98 59.90 -2.86
CA PRO A 168 -29.29 59.58 -2.25
C PRO A 168 -30.33 58.86 -3.14
N ASN A 169 -31.38 58.38 -2.44
CA ASN A 169 -32.74 57.97 -2.81
C ASN A 169 -33.48 58.90 -3.84
N GLU A 170 -34.63 58.59 -4.49
CA GLU A 170 -35.73 57.60 -4.28
C GLU A 170 -36.65 57.53 -5.56
N ASN A 171 -37.79 56.81 -5.74
CA ASN A 171 -38.62 55.79 -5.05
C ASN A 171 -39.56 55.09 -6.09
N LYS A 172 -40.34 54.05 -5.67
CA LYS A 172 -41.61 53.53 -6.24
C LYS A 172 -41.53 52.74 -7.58
N THR A 173 -42.31 51.69 -7.88
CA THR A 173 -43.41 50.91 -7.23
C THR A 173 -43.71 49.65 -8.09
N VAL A 174 -44.42 48.56 -7.70
CA VAL A 174 -44.67 47.78 -6.46
C VAL A 174 -45.70 46.66 -6.79
N ASN A 175 -45.85 45.62 -5.94
CA ASN A 175 -46.80 44.47 -6.04
C ASN A 175 -46.52 43.41 -7.13
N GLY A 176 -46.98 42.15 -7.01
CA GLY A 176 -47.64 41.47 -5.87
C GLY A 176 -48.41 40.20 -6.32
N SER A 177 -48.51 39.16 -5.46
CA SER A 177 -49.20 37.88 -5.73
C SER A 177 -50.53 37.75 -4.99
N ASP A 178 -51.43 36.86 -5.44
CA ASP A 178 -52.06 35.78 -4.63
C ASP A 178 -53.17 35.01 -5.41
N SER A 179 -53.92 34.12 -4.73
CA SER A 179 -54.72 33.02 -5.34
C SER A 179 -56.27 33.17 -5.29
N PRO A 180 -57.11 32.16 -4.99
CA PRO A 180 -58.09 31.62 -5.95
C PRO A 180 -59.58 31.74 -5.54
N LEU A 181 -60.54 31.15 -6.30
CA LEU A 181 -61.67 30.30 -5.82
C LEU A 181 -62.77 29.96 -6.88
N LEU A 182 -63.29 28.71 -6.79
CA LEU A 182 -64.62 28.10 -7.12
C LEU A 182 -65.64 28.73 -8.12
N THR A 183 -66.27 27.87 -8.96
CA THR A 183 -67.69 27.38 -8.79
C THR A 183 -68.15 26.35 -9.85
N ASN A 184 -69.34 25.74 -9.68
CA ASN A 184 -69.86 24.53 -10.35
C ASN A 184 -70.65 24.74 -11.67
N GLY A 185 -70.79 23.69 -12.50
CA GLY A 185 -71.83 23.59 -13.54
C GLY A 185 -71.78 22.30 -14.40
N ASN A 186 -72.85 21.50 -14.45
CA ASN A 186 -72.92 20.19 -15.14
C ASN A 186 -73.60 20.25 -16.52
N CYS A 187 -73.17 19.37 -17.47
CA CYS A 187 -74.08 18.46 -18.21
C CYS A 187 -73.33 17.41 -19.08
N LYS A 188 -74.04 16.34 -19.49
CA LYS A 188 -73.57 15.16 -20.26
C LYS A 188 -74.69 14.61 -21.16
N PRO A 189 -74.39 13.94 -22.30
CA PRO A 189 -74.13 12.48 -22.37
C PRO A 189 -72.76 12.18 -23.06
N SER A 190 -72.38 11.07 -23.73
CA SER A 190 -73.01 9.82 -24.22
C SER A 190 -72.02 8.62 -24.13
N ARG A 191 -72.22 7.54 -24.91
CA ARG A 191 -71.37 6.31 -24.99
C ARG A 191 -71.50 5.63 -26.38
N PRO A 192 -70.63 4.69 -26.85
CA PRO A 192 -70.67 3.27 -26.43
C PRO A 192 -69.25 2.61 -26.22
N PRO A 193 -68.94 1.34 -26.56
CA PRO A 193 -68.79 0.26 -25.56
C PRO A 193 -67.38 -0.36 -25.41
N ARG A 194 -67.28 -1.41 -24.57
CA ARG A 194 -66.06 -2.17 -24.18
C ARG A 194 -65.91 -3.47 -25.01
N PRO A 195 -64.71 -4.07 -25.16
CA PRO A 195 -64.43 -5.33 -24.43
C PRO A 195 -62.96 -5.45 -23.91
N SER A 196 -62.41 -6.68 -23.78
CA SER A 196 -61.38 -7.02 -22.78
C SER A 196 -60.05 -7.65 -23.29
N ARG A 197 -59.01 -7.47 -22.45
CA ARG A 197 -57.67 -8.10 -22.34
C ARG A 197 -57.34 -9.37 -23.18
N PRO A 198 -56.20 -9.36 -23.90
CA PRO A 198 -55.41 -10.56 -24.27
C PRO A 198 -54.07 -10.71 -23.46
N PRO A 199 -53.37 -11.86 -23.56
CA PRO A 199 -52.13 -12.19 -22.81
C PRO A 199 -50.82 -12.06 -23.69
N PRO A 200 -49.62 -12.55 -23.30
CA PRO A 200 -48.33 -11.98 -23.74
C PRO A 200 -47.66 -12.65 -24.97
N PRO A 201 -46.64 -12.00 -25.58
CA PRO A 201 -45.78 -12.60 -26.60
C PRO A 201 -44.27 -12.64 -26.26
N THR A 202 -43.65 -13.81 -26.45
CA THR A 202 -42.22 -14.02 -26.77
C THR A 202 -42.10 -15.30 -27.62
N PRO A 203 -40.96 -15.59 -28.31
CA PRO A 203 -39.92 -14.71 -28.85
C PRO A 203 -39.76 -14.86 -30.39
N ARG A 204 -39.04 -13.95 -31.07
CA ARG A 204 -38.42 -14.22 -32.39
C ARG A 204 -37.02 -13.56 -32.53
N ARG A 205 -36.26 -14.08 -33.51
CA ARG A 205 -34.81 -13.94 -33.72
C ARG A 205 -34.43 -12.59 -34.39
N PRO A 206 -33.27 -11.99 -34.09
CA PRO A 206 -32.91 -10.66 -34.60
C PRO A 206 -32.34 -10.65 -36.03
N THR A 207 -32.42 -9.49 -36.68
CA THR A 207 -31.62 -9.06 -37.83
C THR A 207 -30.98 -7.69 -37.54
N SER A 208 -29.90 -7.36 -38.25
CA SER A 208 -28.95 -6.29 -37.90
C SER A 208 -29.39 -4.87 -38.26
N VAL A 209 -29.04 -3.89 -37.41
CA VAL A 209 -28.92 -2.46 -37.77
C VAL A 209 -27.58 -1.94 -37.22
N ALA A 210 -26.94 -1.01 -37.94
CA ALA A 210 -25.59 -0.53 -37.64
C ALA A 210 -25.53 0.43 -36.43
N GLY A 211 -24.33 0.55 -35.84
CA GLY A 211 -24.14 1.16 -34.53
C GLY A 211 -24.23 2.68 -34.46
N THR A 212 -24.49 3.19 -33.24
CA THR A 212 -24.43 4.63 -32.91
C THR A 212 -23.83 4.84 -31.51
N TYR A 213 -22.61 4.35 -31.29
CA TYR A 213 -21.89 4.44 -30.02
C TYR A 213 -20.76 5.47 -30.07
N SER A 214 -21.02 6.71 -29.62
CA SER A 214 -19.97 7.68 -29.27
C SER A 214 -20.53 8.85 -28.43
N ARG A 215 -21.52 9.57 -28.97
CA ARG A 215 -21.92 10.92 -28.54
C ARG A 215 -22.40 11.06 -27.08
N ALA A 216 -22.84 9.97 -26.43
CA ALA A 216 -23.38 9.99 -25.08
C ALA A 216 -22.34 9.96 -23.93
N ARG A 217 -21.06 9.62 -24.19
CA ARG A 217 -20.02 9.59 -23.13
C ARG A 217 -19.36 10.95 -22.88
N TYR A 218 -19.22 11.77 -23.91
CA TYR A 218 -18.46 13.03 -23.87
C TYR A 218 -19.09 14.13 -23.01
N SER A 219 -20.43 14.21 -22.97
CA SER A 219 -21.14 15.18 -22.11
C SER A 219 -20.89 14.91 -20.62
N PHE A 220 -20.79 13.64 -20.22
CA PHE A 220 -20.63 13.24 -18.82
C PHE A 220 -19.26 13.67 -18.27
N GLN A 221 -18.17 13.37 -18.99
CA GLN A 221 -16.81 13.73 -18.56
C GLN A 221 -16.61 15.26 -18.44
N SER A 222 -17.22 16.05 -19.32
CA SER A 222 -17.16 17.52 -19.26
C SER A 222 -17.75 18.07 -17.95
N SER A 223 -18.92 17.56 -17.52
CA SER A 223 -19.53 17.98 -16.25
C SER A 223 -18.71 17.60 -15.02
N VAL A 224 -18.10 16.41 -15.01
CA VAL A 224 -17.30 15.91 -13.89
C VAL A 224 -16.04 16.77 -13.71
N ALA A 225 -15.29 17.04 -14.78
CA ALA A 225 -14.08 17.87 -14.71
C ALA A 225 -14.37 19.33 -14.31
N CYS A 226 -15.53 19.89 -14.69
CA CYS A 226 -15.93 21.24 -14.30
C CYS A 226 -16.40 21.33 -12.84
N ASN A 227 -16.93 20.26 -12.26
CA ASN A 227 -17.34 20.21 -10.85
C ASN A 227 -16.19 19.81 -9.91
N PHE A 228 -15.23 19.02 -10.38
CA PHE A 228 -14.03 18.59 -9.64
C PHE A 228 -13.24 19.76 -9.00
N PHE A 229 -13.13 20.90 -9.69
CA PHE A 229 -12.46 22.09 -9.18
C PHE A 229 -13.36 23.06 -8.39
N LYS A 230 -14.63 22.72 -8.13
CA LYS A 230 -15.57 23.54 -7.35
C LYS A 230 -15.78 23.04 -5.92
N SER A 231 -15.42 21.79 -5.65
CA SER A 231 -15.53 21.19 -4.31
C SER A 231 -14.34 21.56 -3.41
N TRP A 232 -13.15 21.65 -3.99
CA TRP A 232 -11.89 21.88 -3.28
C TRP A 232 -11.45 23.35 -3.24
N GLU A 233 -11.40 23.92 -2.04
CA GLU A 233 -10.83 25.25 -1.76
C GLU A 233 -9.37 25.13 -1.29
N ARG A 234 -8.50 26.03 -1.75
CA ARG A 234 -7.15 26.23 -1.19
C ARG A 234 -7.24 27.24 -0.05
N ARG A 235 -6.80 26.85 1.14
CA ARG A 235 -6.69 27.70 2.32
C ARG A 235 -5.24 27.92 2.74
N VAL A 236 -5.07 28.81 3.70
CA VAL A 236 -3.80 29.11 4.38
C VAL A 236 -4.08 29.07 5.89
N ASP A 237 -3.17 28.51 6.68
CA ASP A 237 -3.30 28.45 8.14
C ASP A 237 -2.64 29.65 8.85
N ASN A 238 -2.74 29.69 10.17
CA ASN A 238 -2.18 30.75 11.01
C ASN A 238 -0.63 30.87 10.92
N MET A 239 0.05 29.90 10.30
CA MET A 239 1.50 29.87 10.08
C MET A 239 1.88 30.16 8.62
N GLY A 240 0.92 30.54 7.77
CA GLY A 240 1.14 30.78 6.34
C GLY A 240 1.24 29.50 5.48
N ARG A 241 1.01 28.32 6.06
CA ARG A 241 1.11 27.02 5.37
C ARG A 241 -0.16 26.76 4.54
N ILE A 242 0.01 26.23 3.33
CA ILE A 242 -1.10 25.98 2.39
C ILE A 242 -1.72 24.62 2.66
N TYR A 243 -3.05 24.55 2.76
CA TYR A 243 -3.82 23.30 2.81
C TYR A 243 -5.05 23.38 1.90
N TYR A 244 -5.73 22.24 1.71
CA TYR A 244 -6.90 22.11 0.84
C TYR A 244 -8.08 21.53 1.62
N VAL A 245 -9.29 22.00 1.32
CA VAL A 245 -10.54 21.61 1.98
C VAL A 245 -11.59 21.25 0.95
N ASP A 246 -12.23 20.09 1.08
CA ASP A 246 -13.43 19.76 0.31
C ASP A 246 -14.69 20.22 1.06
N HIS A 247 -15.48 21.09 0.44
CA HIS A 247 -16.75 21.56 1.00
C HIS A 247 -17.86 20.50 1.05
N PHE A 248 -17.79 19.44 0.22
CA PHE A 248 -18.77 18.36 0.19
C PHE A 248 -18.51 17.33 1.28
N THR A 249 -17.34 16.69 1.28
CA THR A 249 -16.99 15.67 2.30
C THR A 249 -16.50 16.27 3.63
N ARG A 250 -16.20 17.57 3.68
CA ARG A 250 -15.57 18.27 4.83
C ARG A 250 -14.19 17.72 5.19
N THR A 251 -13.53 17.06 4.23
CA THR A 251 -12.16 16.56 4.38
C THR A 251 -11.13 17.64 4.15
N THR A 252 -9.94 17.45 4.71
CA THR A 252 -8.81 18.37 4.59
C THR A 252 -7.53 17.59 4.31
N THR A 253 -6.67 18.12 3.45
CA THR A 253 -5.33 17.55 3.20
C THR A 253 -4.32 18.64 2.90
N TRP A 254 -3.05 18.35 3.16
CA TRP A 254 -1.92 19.22 2.81
C TRP A 254 -1.47 19.05 1.35
N GLN A 255 -1.70 17.88 0.75
CA GLN A 255 -1.38 17.62 -0.65
C GLN A 255 -2.42 18.25 -1.57
N ARG A 256 -1.98 18.83 -2.69
CA ARG A 256 -2.90 19.36 -3.71
C ARG A 256 -3.71 18.20 -4.32
N PRO A 257 -5.05 18.20 -4.24
CA PRO A 257 -5.87 17.10 -4.75
C PRO A 257 -5.76 16.96 -6.27
N THR A 258 -5.66 15.71 -6.73
CA THR A 258 -5.65 15.34 -8.16
C THR A 258 -6.84 14.42 -8.45
N LEU A 259 -7.18 14.23 -9.73
CA LEU A 259 -8.24 13.29 -10.15
C LEU A 259 -7.96 11.84 -9.71
N GLU A 260 -6.70 11.53 -9.44
CA GLU A 260 -6.22 10.23 -8.96
C GLU A 260 -6.29 10.15 -7.43
N SER A 261 -5.77 11.16 -6.69
CA SER A 261 -5.82 11.13 -5.23
C SER A 261 -7.25 11.17 -4.68
N VAL A 262 -8.18 11.85 -5.36
CA VAL A 262 -9.60 11.85 -5.03
C VAL A 262 -10.23 10.48 -5.33
N ARG A 263 -9.93 9.84 -6.47
CA ARG A 263 -10.43 8.47 -6.78
C ARG A 263 -9.94 7.46 -5.74
N ASN A 264 -8.67 7.51 -5.38
CA ASN A 264 -8.08 6.59 -4.40
C ASN A 264 -8.74 6.78 -3.02
N TYR A 265 -9.11 8.01 -2.67
CA TYR A 265 -9.89 8.32 -1.48
C TYR A 265 -11.35 7.83 -1.55
N GLU A 266 -12.02 7.98 -2.69
CA GLU A 266 -13.36 7.43 -2.92
C GLU A 266 -13.38 5.89 -2.80
N GLN A 267 -12.35 5.21 -3.32
CA GLN A 267 -12.17 3.76 -3.18
C GLN A 267 -11.90 3.34 -1.73
N TRP A 268 -11.04 4.08 -1.01
CA TRP A 268 -10.79 3.86 0.41
C TRP A 268 -12.06 4.06 1.26
N GLN A 269 -12.86 5.09 0.96
CA GLN A 269 -14.17 5.32 1.60
C GLN A 269 -15.17 4.20 1.28
N LEU A 270 -15.18 3.67 0.05
CA LEU A 270 -16.04 2.54 -0.31
C LEU A 270 -15.65 1.27 0.47
N GLN A 271 -14.35 0.98 0.60
CA GLN A 271 -13.85 -0.11 1.44
C GLN A 271 -14.21 0.10 2.92
N ARG A 272 -14.03 1.33 3.45
CA ARG A 272 -14.45 1.73 4.80
C ARG A 272 -15.95 1.52 5.04
N SER A 273 -16.80 1.74 4.04
CA SER A 273 -18.25 1.54 4.18
C SER A 273 -18.66 0.07 4.40
N GLN A 274 -17.80 -0.88 4.01
CA GLN A 274 -18.06 -2.32 4.13
C GLN A 274 -17.60 -2.92 5.47
N LEU A 275 -16.97 -2.11 6.35
CA LEU A 275 -16.35 -2.58 7.59
C LEU A 275 -17.31 -3.22 8.61
N GLN A 276 -18.62 -2.98 8.53
CA GLN A 276 -19.59 -3.69 9.37
C GLN A 276 -19.61 -5.21 9.12
N GLY A 277 -19.35 -5.65 7.88
CA GLY A 277 -19.16 -7.07 7.57
C GLY A 277 -17.80 -7.59 8.03
N ALA A 278 -16.73 -6.84 7.73
CA ALA A 278 -15.36 -7.20 8.11
C ALA A 278 -15.19 -7.35 9.63
N MET A 279 -15.84 -6.49 10.44
CA MET A 279 -15.77 -6.54 11.90
C MET A 279 -16.29 -7.86 12.49
N GLN A 280 -17.22 -8.55 11.82
CA GLN A 280 -17.69 -9.87 12.29
C GLN A 280 -16.62 -10.95 12.09
N GLN A 281 -15.93 -10.95 10.95
CA GLN A 281 -14.80 -11.85 10.67
C GLN A 281 -13.58 -11.50 11.53
N PHE A 282 -13.30 -10.21 11.72
CA PHE A 282 -12.23 -9.72 12.59
C PHE A 282 -12.41 -10.18 14.05
N ASN A 283 -13.65 -10.16 14.56
CA ASN A 283 -13.96 -10.68 15.91
C ASN A 283 -13.80 -12.20 16.04
N GLN A 284 -13.70 -12.96 14.94
CA GLN A 284 -13.42 -14.39 14.94
C GLN A 284 -11.91 -14.69 14.93
N ARG A 285 -11.04 -13.68 14.76
CA ARG A 285 -9.59 -13.88 14.78
C ARG A 285 -9.09 -14.24 16.18
N PHE A 286 -8.02 -15.02 16.24
CA PHE A 286 -7.41 -15.55 17.48
C PHE A 286 -5.88 -15.62 17.37
N ILE A 287 -5.17 -16.00 18.44
CA ILE A 287 -3.79 -16.50 18.32
C ILE A 287 -3.73 -17.98 18.71
N TYR A 288 -4.42 -18.36 19.78
CA TYR A 288 -4.71 -19.76 20.11
C TYR A 288 -6.21 -19.96 20.27
N GLY A 289 -6.67 -21.21 20.11
CA GLY A 289 -8.09 -21.57 20.22
C GLY A 289 -8.68 -21.14 21.57
N ASN A 290 -9.96 -20.76 21.56
CA ASN A 290 -10.62 -19.98 22.62
C ASN A 290 -10.85 -20.72 23.97
N GLN A 291 -10.13 -21.81 24.25
CA GLN A 291 -10.32 -22.67 25.44
C GLN A 291 -9.28 -22.43 26.54
N ASP A 292 -8.02 -22.12 26.19
CA ASP A 292 -6.91 -22.04 27.15
C ASP A 292 -7.00 -20.83 28.12
N PHE A 293 -7.81 -19.81 27.81
CA PHE A 293 -7.96 -18.60 28.63
C PHE A 293 -9.02 -18.69 29.75
N SER A 294 -9.45 -19.89 30.14
CA SER A 294 -10.20 -20.05 31.39
C SER A 294 -9.31 -19.73 32.59
N SER A 295 -9.78 -18.89 33.51
CA SER A 295 -8.99 -18.36 34.64
C SER A 295 -8.70 -19.38 35.77
N THR A 296 -8.68 -20.67 35.43
CA THR A 296 -8.64 -21.82 36.35
C THR A 296 -7.51 -22.81 36.07
N GLN A 297 -6.77 -22.68 34.95
CA GLN A 297 -5.63 -23.57 34.61
C GLN A 297 -4.23 -22.90 34.67
N ASN A 298 -4.13 -21.67 35.20
CA ASN A 298 -2.85 -20.96 35.43
C ASN A 298 -1.97 -21.55 36.56
N LYS A 299 -1.86 -22.88 36.66
CA LYS A 299 -1.05 -23.57 37.68
C LYS A 299 0.16 -24.34 37.16
N GLU A 300 0.21 -24.71 35.87
CA GLU A 300 1.26 -25.61 35.35
C GLU A 300 2.28 -24.95 34.41
N PHE A 301 1.98 -23.81 33.78
CA PHE A 301 2.91 -23.11 32.89
C PHE A 301 3.41 -21.78 33.47
N ASP A 302 4.47 -21.84 34.27
CA ASP A 302 5.27 -20.65 34.63
C ASP A 302 6.50 -20.58 33.70
N PRO A 303 6.63 -19.56 32.84
CA PRO A 303 7.69 -19.48 31.83
C PRO A 303 9.09 -19.18 32.41
N LEU A 304 9.25 -19.12 33.73
CA LEU A 304 10.54 -19.10 34.43
C LEU A 304 10.89 -20.45 35.09
N GLY A 305 10.14 -21.52 34.82
CA GLY A 305 10.28 -22.82 35.48
C GLY A 305 9.72 -22.80 36.92
N PRO A 306 9.93 -23.86 37.73
CA PRO A 306 9.51 -23.87 39.14
C PRO A 306 10.25 -22.82 39.97
N LEU A 307 9.64 -22.38 41.08
CA LEU A 307 10.33 -21.52 42.06
C LEU A 307 11.49 -22.27 42.74
N PRO A 308 12.60 -21.59 43.09
CA PRO A 308 13.71 -22.24 43.79
C PRO A 308 13.28 -22.79 45.16
N HIS A 309 13.94 -23.85 45.62
CA HIS A 309 13.50 -24.60 46.80
C HIS A 309 13.33 -23.72 48.06
N GLY A 310 12.11 -23.70 48.60
CA GLY A 310 11.72 -22.89 49.77
C GLY A 310 11.15 -21.51 49.43
N TRP A 311 10.96 -21.15 48.16
CA TRP A 311 10.23 -19.95 47.75
C TRP A 311 8.76 -20.24 47.42
N GLU A 312 7.86 -19.30 47.75
CA GLU A 312 6.42 -19.37 47.48
C GLU A 312 5.93 -18.08 46.82
N LYS A 313 5.14 -18.21 45.75
CA LYS A 313 4.44 -17.11 45.06
C LYS A 313 3.14 -16.82 45.79
N ARG A 314 2.97 -15.60 46.31
CA ARG A 314 1.73 -15.12 46.94
C ARG A 314 1.19 -13.89 46.21
N THR A 315 0.02 -13.43 46.63
CA THR A 315 -0.66 -12.26 46.06
C THR A 315 -1.26 -11.43 47.20
N ASP A 316 -1.08 -10.12 47.17
CA ASP A 316 -1.65 -9.21 48.16
C ASP A 316 -3.16 -8.96 47.92
N SER A 317 -3.82 -8.26 48.84
CA SER A 317 -5.24 -7.87 48.74
C SER A 317 -5.57 -6.94 47.57
N ASN A 318 -4.56 -6.45 46.83
CA ASN A 318 -4.69 -5.58 45.66
C ASN A 318 -4.38 -6.33 44.34
N GLY A 319 -4.14 -7.65 44.39
CA GLY A 319 -3.78 -8.46 43.23
C GLY A 319 -2.30 -8.42 42.83
N ARG A 320 -1.42 -7.79 43.62
CA ARG A 320 0.02 -7.73 43.34
C ARG A 320 0.72 -9.00 43.80
N VAL A 321 1.52 -9.59 42.92
CA VAL A 321 2.35 -10.75 43.26
C VAL A 321 3.49 -10.33 44.19
N TYR A 322 3.80 -11.17 45.17
CA TYR A 322 5.00 -11.06 46.00
C TYR A 322 5.52 -12.46 46.33
N PHE A 323 6.81 -12.56 46.68
CA PHE A 323 7.51 -13.83 46.87
C PHE A 323 7.98 -13.96 48.32
N VAL A 324 7.70 -15.11 48.92
CA VAL A 324 8.07 -15.45 50.31
C VAL A 324 9.20 -16.48 50.27
N ASN A 325 10.30 -16.21 50.95
CA ASN A 325 11.35 -17.21 51.17
C ASN A 325 11.16 -17.83 52.56
N HIS A 326 10.77 -19.10 52.63
CA HIS A 326 10.56 -19.82 53.89
C HIS A 326 11.87 -20.17 54.60
N ASN A 327 12.99 -20.28 53.87
CA ASN A 327 14.29 -20.60 54.44
C ASN A 327 14.87 -19.40 55.22
N THR A 328 14.72 -18.18 54.69
CA THR A 328 15.24 -16.93 55.31
C THR A 328 14.17 -16.07 55.98
N ARG A 329 12.89 -16.41 55.81
CA ARG A 329 11.69 -15.69 56.31
C ARG A 329 11.55 -14.25 55.82
N ILE A 330 12.11 -13.92 54.66
CA ILE A 330 11.95 -12.61 54.01
C ILE A 330 10.81 -12.64 52.96
N THR A 331 10.31 -11.45 52.63
CA THR A 331 9.34 -11.24 51.54
C THR A 331 9.83 -10.13 50.61
N GLN A 332 9.70 -10.33 49.30
CA GLN A 332 10.11 -9.36 48.27
C GLN A 332 9.05 -9.28 47.15
N TRP A 333 9.12 -8.24 46.32
CA TRP A 333 8.15 -8.03 45.23
C TRP A 333 8.67 -8.59 43.90
N GLU A 334 9.99 -8.64 43.75
CA GLU A 334 10.73 -9.15 42.61
C GLU A 334 10.78 -10.67 42.64
N ASP A 335 10.73 -11.31 41.47
CA ASP A 335 10.79 -12.76 41.37
C ASP A 335 12.21 -13.27 41.72
N PRO A 336 12.39 -14.24 42.63
CA PRO A 336 13.71 -14.76 42.98
C PRO A 336 14.42 -15.46 41.79
N ARG A 337 13.69 -15.84 40.73
CA ARG A 337 14.26 -16.34 39.47
C ARG A 337 14.79 -15.19 38.59
N SER A 338 14.21 -13.99 38.72
CA SER A 338 14.71 -12.77 38.08
C SER A 338 15.95 -12.22 38.80
N GLN A 339 16.01 -12.33 40.13
CA GLN A 339 17.15 -11.88 40.93
C GLN A 339 18.25 -12.96 41.04
N GLY A 340 19.13 -13.02 40.04
CA GLY A 340 20.40 -13.78 40.10
C GLY A 340 20.64 -14.81 39.00
N GLN A 341 19.61 -15.15 38.20
CA GLN A 341 19.78 -15.95 36.96
C GLN A 341 19.52 -15.15 35.68
N LEU A 342 18.88 -13.98 35.78
CA LEU A 342 19.11 -12.90 34.82
C LEU A 342 20.45 -12.25 35.12
N ASN A 343 21.50 -12.79 34.50
CA ASN A 343 22.72 -12.03 34.24
C ASN A 343 22.30 -10.76 33.47
N GLU A 344 22.77 -9.57 33.85
CA GLU A 344 22.27 -8.28 33.30
C GLU A 344 22.45 -8.14 31.78
N LYS A 345 23.30 -8.98 31.19
CA LYS A 345 23.50 -9.09 29.75
C LYS A 345 22.35 -9.90 29.12
N PRO A 346 21.67 -9.37 28.08
CA PRO A 346 20.69 -10.15 27.33
C PRO A 346 21.35 -11.40 26.73
N LEU A 347 20.51 -12.38 26.35
CA LEU A 347 20.98 -13.49 25.52
C LEU A 347 21.53 -12.93 24.19
N PRO A 348 22.59 -13.54 23.61
CA PRO A 348 23.11 -13.10 22.32
C PRO A 348 22.06 -13.15 21.23
N GLU A 349 22.29 -12.43 20.13
CA GLU A 349 21.35 -12.36 19.01
C GLU A 349 21.00 -13.76 18.50
N GLY A 350 19.71 -14.02 18.31
CA GLY A 350 19.19 -15.33 17.92
C GLY A 350 19.20 -16.42 19.01
N TRP A 351 19.52 -16.12 20.29
CA TRP A 351 19.45 -17.11 21.38
C TRP A 351 18.21 -16.95 22.27
N GLU A 352 17.28 -17.89 22.19
CA GLU A 352 16.10 -18.02 23.05
C GLU A 352 16.40 -18.93 24.26
N MET A 353 15.74 -18.72 25.39
CA MET A 353 15.75 -19.64 26.55
C MET A 353 14.34 -20.21 26.75
N ARG A 354 14.25 -21.53 26.87
CA ARG A 354 13.03 -22.31 27.13
C ARG A 354 13.24 -23.24 28.33
N PHE A 355 12.20 -23.96 28.71
CA PHE A 355 12.23 -24.94 29.80
C PHE A 355 11.67 -26.29 29.32
N THR A 356 12.20 -27.41 29.83
CA THR A 356 11.61 -28.74 29.63
C THR A 356 10.30 -28.87 30.42
N VAL A 357 9.56 -29.96 30.20
CA VAL A 357 8.37 -30.30 31.01
C VAL A 357 8.70 -30.43 32.50
N ASP A 358 9.93 -30.82 32.83
CA ASP A 358 10.46 -30.93 34.19
C ASP A 358 10.97 -29.59 34.76
N GLY A 359 10.82 -28.49 34.01
CA GLY A 359 11.23 -27.15 34.43
C GLY A 359 12.74 -26.89 34.33
N ILE A 360 13.49 -27.67 33.55
CA ILE A 360 14.94 -27.50 33.36
C ILE A 360 15.18 -26.49 32.23
N PRO A 361 15.92 -25.38 32.45
CA PRO A 361 16.18 -24.42 31.39
C PRO A 361 17.09 -25.01 30.30
N TYR A 362 16.79 -24.70 29.04
CA TYR A 362 17.62 -24.98 27.88
C TYR A 362 17.59 -23.80 26.91
N PHE A 363 18.61 -23.72 26.06
CA PHE A 363 18.86 -22.60 25.18
C PHE A 363 18.73 -23.04 23.72
N VAL A 364 18.12 -22.20 22.91
CA VAL A 364 17.83 -22.44 21.49
C VAL A 364 18.60 -21.41 20.67
N ASP A 365 19.59 -21.86 19.92
CA ASP A 365 20.34 -21.03 18.96
C ASP A 365 19.58 -21.05 17.63
N HIS A 366 18.84 -19.99 17.31
CA HIS A 366 18.12 -19.86 16.04
C HIS A 366 19.07 -19.66 14.84
N ASN A 367 20.28 -19.14 15.07
CA ASN A 367 21.27 -18.92 14.01
C ASN A 367 21.82 -20.26 13.50
N ARG A 368 22.15 -21.16 14.45
CA ARG A 368 22.71 -22.49 14.15
C ARG A 368 21.67 -23.61 14.15
N ARG A 369 20.44 -23.30 14.59
CA ARG A 369 19.26 -24.19 14.68
C ARG A 369 19.50 -25.41 15.55
N THR A 370 20.17 -25.18 16.66
CA THR A 370 20.50 -26.18 17.67
C THR A 370 19.87 -25.83 19.01
N THR A 371 19.81 -26.81 19.90
CA THR A 371 19.47 -26.61 21.30
C THR A 371 20.60 -27.13 22.19
N THR A 372 20.84 -26.47 23.30
CA THR A 372 21.85 -26.89 24.30
C THR A 372 21.40 -26.53 25.70
N TYR A 373 21.81 -27.27 26.72
CA TYR A 373 21.61 -26.89 28.12
C TYR A 373 22.64 -25.84 28.59
N ILE A 374 23.63 -25.50 27.76
CA ILE A 374 24.67 -24.52 28.06
C ILE A 374 24.17 -23.10 27.80
N ASP A 375 24.20 -22.25 28.82
CA ASP A 375 23.88 -20.83 28.71
C ASP A 375 24.96 -20.09 27.89
N PRO A 376 24.62 -19.49 26.73
CA PRO A 376 25.58 -18.83 25.84
C PRO A 376 26.25 -17.60 26.48
N ARG A 377 25.69 -17.04 27.57
CA ARG A 377 26.24 -15.89 28.29
C ARG A 377 27.26 -16.28 29.36
N THR A 378 27.28 -17.53 29.81
CA THR A 378 28.08 -17.97 30.98
C THR A 378 28.89 -19.25 30.77
N GLY A 379 28.59 -20.03 29.72
CA GLY A 379 29.24 -21.32 29.47
C GLY A 379 28.84 -22.43 30.45
N LYS A 380 27.91 -22.19 31.37
CA LYS A 380 27.42 -23.18 32.35
C LYS A 380 26.29 -24.00 31.77
N SER A 381 26.34 -25.33 31.94
CA SER A 381 25.19 -26.19 31.64
C SER A 381 24.17 -26.13 32.76
N ALA A 382 22.88 -26.13 32.39
CA ALA A 382 21.76 -26.38 33.30
C ALA A 382 21.55 -27.88 33.59
N LEU A 383 22.07 -28.76 32.71
CA LEU A 383 21.95 -30.21 32.82
C LEU A 383 23.10 -30.90 32.06
N ASP A 384 23.90 -31.71 32.76
CA ASP A 384 24.94 -32.50 32.11
C ASP A 384 24.34 -33.79 31.52
N ASN A 385 24.69 -34.09 30.27
CA ASN A 385 24.19 -35.25 29.50
C ASN A 385 22.65 -35.36 29.39
N GLY A 386 21.95 -34.22 29.38
CA GLY A 386 20.51 -34.17 29.12
C GLY A 386 20.12 -34.68 27.71
N PRO A 387 18.86 -35.11 27.51
CA PRO A 387 18.39 -35.61 26.22
C PRO A 387 18.47 -34.51 25.15
N GLN A 388 18.85 -34.89 23.93
CA GLN A 388 18.95 -33.96 22.80
C GLN A 388 17.54 -33.51 22.37
N ILE A 389 17.24 -32.24 22.62
CA ILE A 389 15.97 -31.61 22.20
C ILE A 389 16.05 -31.30 20.69
N ALA A 390 14.94 -31.46 19.99
CA ALA A 390 14.84 -31.05 18.59
C ALA A 390 14.62 -29.54 18.50
N TYR A 391 15.28 -28.87 17.53
CA TYR A 391 14.99 -27.47 17.23
C TYR A 391 13.58 -27.35 16.64
N VAL A 392 12.73 -26.52 17.27
CA VAL A 392 11.34 -26.27 16.81
C VAL A 392 11.03 -24.77 16.87
N ARG A 393 10.55 -24.23 15.74
CA ARG A 393 9.94 -22.88 15.63
C ARG A 393 8.55 -22.87 16.29
N ASP A 394 8.55 -22.94 17.62
CA ASP A 394 7.36 -22.92 18.48
C ASP A 394 6.89 -21.48 18.71
N PHE A 395 5.90 -21.07 17.91
CA PHE A 395 5.25 -19.77 18.04
C PHE A 395 4.45 -19.65 19.35
N LYS A 396 3.94 -20.76 19.91
CA LYS A 396 3.21 -20.76 21.19
C LYS A 396 4.12 -20.42 22.37
N ALA A 397 5.29 -21.03 22.44
CA ALA A 397 6.31 -20.68 23.44
C ALA A 397 6.71 -19.19 23.35
N LYS A 398 7.05 -18.70 22.14
CA LYS A 398 7.42 -17.29 21.92
C LYS A 398 6.32 -16.32 22.35
N VAL A 399 5.06 -16.58 21.97
CA VAL A 399 3.93 -15.72 22.36
C VAL A 399 3.64 -15.81 23.85
N HIS A 400 3.76 -16.98 24.50
CA HIS A 400 3.63 -17.08 25.96
C HIS A 400 4.70 -16.24 26.68
N TYR A 401 5.96 -16.34 26.26
CA TYR A 401 7.07 -15.57 26.82
C TYR A 401 6.86 -14.04 26.61
N PHE A 402 6.46 -13.63 25.41
CA PHE A 402 6.11 -12.25 25.11
C PHE A 402 4.95 -11.72 25.97
N ARG A 403 3.88 -12.52 26.14
CA ARG A 403 2.71 -12.18 26.96
C ARG A 403 3.07 -12.05 28.44
N PHE A 404 3.95 -12.91 28.94
CA PHE A 404 4.50 -12.81 30.30
C PHE A 404 5.22 -11.47 30.51
N TRP A 405 6.14 -11.07 29.62
CA TRP A 405 6.81 -9.77 29.76
C TRP A 405 5.86 -8.58 29.65
N CYS A 406 4.82 -8.64 28.80
CA CYS A 406 3.77 -7.61 28.79
C CYS A 406 3.01 -7.53 30.13
N GLN A 407 2.75 -8.67 30.80
CA GLN A 407 2.11 -8.70 32.11
C GLN A 407 3.04 -8.15 33.22
N GLN A 408 4.33 -8.49 33.19
CA GLN A 408 5.31 -7.97 34.16
C GLN A 408 5.57 -6.47 34.00
N LEU A 409 5.33 -5.90 32.81
CA LEU A 409 5.43 -4.47 32.52
C LEU A 409 4.08 -3.72 32.64
N ALA A 410 2.99 -4.40 32.98
CA ALA A 410 1.66 -3.81 33.05
C ALA A 410 1.50 -2.91 34.28
N MET A 411 1.00 -1.70 34.06
CA MET A 411 0.80 -0.73 35.14
C MET A 411 -0.59 -0.88 35.78
N PRO A 412 -0.73 -0.72 37.10
CA PRO A 412 -2.01 -0.87 37.79
C PRO A 412 -3.00 0.24 37.42
N GLN A 413 -4.28 0.05 37.79
CA GLN A 413 -5.41 0.92 37.44
C GLN A 413 -5.72 0.88 35.93
N HIS A 414 -6.37 1.92 35.40
CA HIS A 414 -6.82 2.02 34.01
C HIS A 414 -6.67 3.45 33.48
N ILE A 415 -6.60 3.61 32.16
CA ILE A 415 -6.80 4.90 31.50
C ILE A 415 -8.13 4.90 30.72
N LYS A 416 -8.73 6.08 30.58
CA LYS A 416 -9.96 6.28 29.80
C LYS A 416 -9.62 6.98 28.49
N ILE A 417 -10.05 6.40 27.38
CA ILE A 417 -9.89 6.94 26.02
C ILE A 417 -11.30 7.26 25.51
N THR A 418 -11.63 8.54 25.38
CA THR A 418 -12.98 9.02 25.06
C THR A 418 -12.99 9.62 23.65
N VAL A 419 -13.56 8.91 22.68
CA VAL A 419 -13.37 9.20 21.24
C VAL A 419 -14.70 9.18 20.50
N SER A 420 -14.95 10.12 19.59
CA SER A 420 -16.15 10.13 18.75
C SER A 420 -15.91 9.36 17.46
N ARG A 421 -16.91 8.57 17.02
CA ARG A 421 -16.82 7.80 15.75
C ARG A 421 -16.63 8.68 14.51
N LYS A 422 -16.93 9.99 14.59
CA LYS A 422 -16.74 10.96 13.48
C LYS A 422 -15.34 11.57 13.42
N THR A 423 -14.63 11.56 14.55
CA THR A 423 -13.35 12.26 14.77
C THR A 423 -12.28 11.29 15.31
N LEU A 424 -12.52 9.98 15.18
CA LEU A 424 -11.81 8.88 15.81
C LEU A 424 -10.29 9.00 15.76
N PHE A 425 -9.73 9.33 14.60
CA PHE A 425 -8.28 9.49 14.42
C PHE A 425 -7.72 10.65 15.26
N GLU A 426 -8.32 11.83 15.16
CA GLU A 426 -7.87 13.04 15.85
C GLU A 426 -8.07 12.94 17.36
N ASP A 427 -9.25 12.48 17.80
CA ASP A 427 -9.54 12.27 19.23
C ASP A 427 -8.56 11.26 19.86
N SER A 428 -8.20 10.20 19.11
CA SER A 428 -7.21 9.20 19.54
C SER A 428 -5.79 9.76 19.51
N PHE A 429 -5.43 10.54 18.48
CA PHE A 429 -4.13 11.19 18.33
C PHE A 429 -3.84 12.11 19.52
N GLN A 430 -4.74 13.05 19.80
CA GLN A 430 -4.59 13.99 20.91
C GLN A 430 -4.45 13.26 22.26
N GLN A 431 -5.30 12.26 22.52
CA GLN A 431 -5.26 11.51 23.78
C GLN A 431 -4.02 10.64 23.93
N ILE A 432 -3.70 9.77 22.96
CA ILE A 432 -2.50 8.89 23.04
C ILE A 432 -1.22 9.72 23.15
N MET A 433 -1.12 10.87 22.47
CA MET A 433 0.06 11.73 22.56
C MET A 433 0.13 12.53 23.87
N SER A 434 -1.03 12.83 24.50
CA SER A 434 -1.07 13.49 25.83
C SER A 434 -0.70 12.57 27.00
N PHE A 435 -0.94 11.25 26.89
CA PHE A 435 -0.61 10.29 27.95
C PHE A 435 0.90 10.02 28.05
N SER A 436 1.37 9.70 29.26
CA SER A 436 2.73 9.19 29.44
C SER A 436 2.86 7.76 28.88
N PRO A 437 4.05 7.34 28.39
CA PRO A 437 4.27 5.98 27.93
C PRO A 437 3.96 4.89 28.98
N GLN A 438 4.07 5.21 30.28
CA GLN A 438 3.75 4.29 31.36
C GLN A 438 2.23 4.13 31.54
N ASP A 439 1.46 5.21 31.39
CA ASP A 439 0.00 5.15 31.50
C ASP A 439 -0.64 4.35 30.37
N LEU A 440 -0.02 4.35 29.18
CA LEU A 440 -0.43 3.52 28.04
C LEU A 440 -0.19 2.01 28.26
N ARG A 441 0.54 1.61 29.32
CA ARG A 441 0.68 0.22 29.80
C ARG A 441 -0.35 -0.17 30.87
N ARG A 442 -1.24 0.75 31.29
CA ARG A 442 -2.40 0.42 32.15
C ARG A 442 -3.52 -0.19 31.35
N ARG A 443 -4.49 -0.84 32.01
CA ARG A 443 -5.69 -1.35 31.34
C ARG A 443 -6.40 -0.21 30.58
N LEU A 444 -6.63 -0.41 29.29
CA LEU A 444 -7.41 0.52 28.47
C LEU A 444 -8.91 0.37 28.79
N TRP A 445 -9.61 1.51 28.86
CA TRP A 445 -11.07 1.58 28.89
C TRP A 445 -11.49 2.59 27.82
N VAL A 446 -12.08 2.10 26.72
CA VAL A 446 -12.50 2.96 25.60
C VAL A 446 -13.98 3.32 25.73
N ILE A 447 -14.31 4.58 25.42
CA ILE A 447 -15.65 5.15 25.55
C ILE A 447 -16.00 5.88 24.24
N PHE A 448 -17.08 5.47 23.59
CA PHE A 448 -17.72 6.24 22.52
C PHE A 448 -18.86 7.09 23.13
N PRO A 449 -18.79 8.44 23.11
CA PRO A 449 -19.80 9.28 23.73
C PRO A 449 -21.20 9.08 23.14
N GLY A 450 -22.17 8.79 24.00
CA GLY A 450 -23.56 8.51 23.61
C GLY A 450 -23.89 7.03 23.37
N GLU A 451 -22.93 6.12 23.58
CA GLU A 451 -23.11 4.67 23.40
C GLU A 451 -22.90 3.92 24.72
N GLU A 452 -23.86 3.06 25.12
CA GLU A 452 -23.77 2.25 26.34
C GLU A 452 -22.87 1.01 26.13
N GLY A 453 -21.57 1.19 26.32
CA GLY A 453 -20.56 0.12 26.22
C GLY A 453 -19.95 -0.27 27.57
N LEU A 454 -20.32 -1.45 28.11
CA LEU A 454 -19.60 -2.07 29.22
C LEU A 454 -18.29 -2.70 28.69
N ASP A 455 -17.15 -2.04 28.89
CA ASP A 455 -15.87 -2.45 28.27
C ASP A 455 -15.20 -3.64 28.99
N TYR A 456 -15.79 -4.82 28.79
CA TYR A 456 -15.16 -6.13 28.97
C TYR A 456 -14.14 -6.44 27.85
N GLY A 457 -13.51 -5.42 27.24
CA GLY A 457 -12.55 -5.55 26.15
C GLY A 457 -13.19 -5.75 24.76
N GLY A 458 -14.48 -5.43 24.63
CA GLY A 458 -15.21 -5.38 23.35
C GLY A 458 -15.03 -4.03 22.65
N VAL A 459 -15.31 -2.93 23.37
CA VAL A 459 -15.19 -1.56 22.85
C VAL A 459 -13.73 -1.27 22.48
N ALA A 460 -12.77 -1.70 23.32
CA ALA A 460 -11.36 -1.61 23.00
C ALA A 460 -10.97 -2.36 21.70
N ARG A 461 -11.55 -3.54 21.41
CA ARG A 461 -11.27 -4.28 20.15
C ARG A 461 -11.79 -3.54 18.93
N GLU A 462 -13.01 -2.99 19.02
CA GLU A 462 -13.58 -2.16 17.96
C GLU A 462 -12.74 -0.91 17.70
N TRP A 463 -12.27 -0.25 18.74
CA TRP A 463 -11.42 0.92 18.62
C TRP A 463 -10.09 0.62 17.90
N PHE A 464 -9.39 -0.46 18.26
CA PHE A 464 -8.19 -0.88 17.53
C PHE A 464 -8.50 -1.20 16.05
N PHE A 465 -9.58 -1.94 15.77
CA PHE A 465 -10.00 -2.25 14.40
C PHE A 465 -10.27 -1.00 13.55
N LEU A 466 -11.09 -0.08 14.06
CA LEU A 466 -11.47 1.14 13.34
C LEU A 466 -10.27 2.09 13.19
N LEU A 467 -9.49 2.32 14.25
CA LEU A 467 -8.32 3.20 14.19
C LEU A 467 -7.23 2.62 13.25
N SER A 468 -7.09 1.30 13.17
CA SER A 468 -6.20 0.64 12.21
C SER A 468 -6.58 0.85 10.74
N HIS A 469 -7.83 1.20 10.45
CA HIS A 469 -8.24 1.66 9.13
C HIS A 469 -7.99 3.17 8.96
N GLU A 470 -8.28 4.00 9.96
CA GLU A 470 -8.11 5.46 9.87
C GLU A 470 -6.65 5.89 9.65
N VAL A 471 -5.66 5.18 10.22
CA VAL A 471 -4.23 5.47 9.99
C VAL A 471 -3.82 5.33 8.51
N LEU A 472 -4.62 4.65 7.69
CA LEU A 472 -4.39 4.42 6.26
C LEU A 472 -5.12 5.43 5.36
N ASN A 473 -5.82 6.42 5.93
CA ASN A 473 -6.53 7.45 5.18
C ASN A 473 -5.57 8.25 4.28
N PRO A 474 -5.73 8.21 2.93
CA PRO A 474 -4.84 8.91 2.01
C PRO A 474 -4.69 10.42 2.25
N MET A 475 -5.69 11.07 2.84
CA MET A 475 -5.68 12.53 3.07
C MET A 475 -4.65 12.99 4.10
N TYR A 476 -4.18 12.10 4.98
CA TYR A 476 -3.08 12.39 5.92
C TYR A 476 -1.68 12.28 5.26
N CYS A 477 -1.60 11.75 4.04
CA CYS A 477 -0.37 11.57 3.25
C CYS A 477 0.72 10.70 3.92
N LEU A 478 0.38 9.87 4.92
CA LEU A 478 1.35 9.09 5.69
C LEU A 478 1.82 7.82 4.97
N PHE A 479 0.87 7.08 4.37
CA PHE A 479 1.14 5.84 3.64
C PHE A 479 0.74 5.98 2.17
N GLU A 480 1.34 5.14 1.34
CA GLU A 480 0.96 4.93 -0.05
C GLU A 480 0.92 3.43 -0.36
N TYR A 481 0.21 3.06 -1.42
CA TYR A 481 0.19 1.69 -1.92
C TYR A 481 1.37 1.45 -2.86
N ALA A 482 2.08 0.35 -2.64
CA ALA A 482 3.18 -0.11 -3.45
C ALA A 482 2.64 -0.85 -4.70
N GLY A 483 2.25 -0.08 -5.72
CA GLY A 483 1.69 -0.60 -6.98
C GLY A 483 0.50 0.21 -7.49
N LYS A 484 -0.31 -0.39 -8.37
CA LYS A 484 -1.55 0.21 -8.92
C LYS A 484 -2.82 -0.12 -8.12
N ASP A 485 -2.71 -0.98 -7.11
CA ASP A 485 -3.82 -1.57 -6.37
C ASP A 485 -3.56 -1.54 -4.86
N ASN A 486 -4.63 -1.63 -4.05
CA ASN A 486 -4.60 -1.47 -2.58
C ASN A 486 -3.93 -2.64 -1.81
N TYR A 487 -2.95 -3.32 -2.41
CA TYR A 487 -2.44 -4.61 -1.94
C TYR A 487 -1.41 -4.51 -0.81
N CYS A 488 -0.41 -3.64 -0.98
CA CYS A 488 0.78 -3.58 -0.14
C CYS A 488 1.04 -2.14 0.32
N LEU A 489 1.13 -1.90 1.63
CA LEU A 489 1.32 -0.55 2.19
C LEU A 489 2.78 -0.27 2.56
N GLN A 490 3.24 0.91 2.17
CA GLN A 490 4.54 1.47 2.55
C GLN A 490 4.39 2.91 3.08
N ILE A 491 5.38 3.37 3.83
CA ILE A 491 5.49 4.78 4.22
C ILE A 491 5.63 5.62 2.94
N ASN A 492 4.84 6.68 2.82
CA ASN A 492 4.92 7.62 1.71
C ASN A 492 6.18 8.50 1.85
N PRO A 493 7.14 8.48 0.90
CA PRO A 493 8.35 9.32 0.97
C PRO A 493 8.06 10.82 0.84
N ALA A 494 6.90 11.20 0.30
CA ALA A 494 6.40 12.56 0.22
C ALA A 494 5.55 12.98 1.45
N SER A 495 5.48 12.15 2.50
CA SER A 495 4.71 12.45 3.73
C SER A 495 5.10 13.76 4.43
N TYR A 496 6.30 14.30 4.19
CA TYR A 496 6.73 15.63 4.65
C TYR A 496 5.81 16.78 4.16
N ILE A 497 4.95 16.54 3.16
CA ILE A 497 3.92 17.49 2.74
C ILE A 497 2.91 17.77 3.87
N ASN A 498 2.70 16.81 4.77
CA ASN A 498 2.01 16.98 6.04
C ASN A 498 3.05 17.42 7.10
N PRO A 499 3.05 18.68 7.55
CA PRO A 499 4.10 19.22 8.42
C PRO A 499 4.13 18.58 9.83
N ASP A 500 3.11 17.81 10.18
CA ASP A 500 3.01 17.09 11.45
C ASP A 500 3.21 15.56 11.27
N HIS A 501 3.65 15.10 10.09
CA HIS A 501 3.81 13.67 9.75
C HIS A 501 4.64 12.88 10.77
N LEU A 502 5.78 13.39 11.25
CA LEU A 502 6.60 12.70 12.26
C LEU A 502 5.85 12.49 13.59
N LYS A 503 4.98 13.43 13.99
CA LYS A 503 4.12 13.27 15.18
C LYS A 503 3.10 12.16 14.95
N TYR A 504 2.51 12.09 13.76
CA TYR A 504 1.61 11.00 13.38
C TYR A 504 2.33 9.64 13.31
N PHE A 505 3.57 9.57 12.81
CA PHE A 505 4.35 8.33 12.86
C PHE A 505 4.68 7.89 14.29
N ARG A 506 5.04 8.82 15.19
CA ARG A 506 5.23 8.51 16.62
C ARG A 506 3.93 8.06 17.31
N PHE A 507 2.80 8.66 16.97
CA PHE A 507 1.48 8.19 17.39
C PHE A 507 1.16 6.77 16.87
N ILE A 508 1.45 6.48 15.60
CA ILE A 508 1.27 5.15 15.02
C ILE A 508 2.19 4.15 15.71
N GLY A 509 3.45 4.50 15.97
CA GLY A 509 4.38 3.69 16.77
C GLY A 509 3.80 3.31 18.14
N ARG A 510 3.29 4.30 18.88
CA ARG A 510 2.57 4.08 20.14
C ARG A 510 1.37 3.15 19.96
N PHE A 511 0.52 3.39 18.95
CA PHE A 511 -0.68 2.60 18.67
C PHE A 511 -0.37 1.13 18.35
N ILE A 512 0.62 0.84 17.50
CA ILE A 512 1.03 -0.54 17.17
C ILE A 512 1.66 -1.23 18.40
N ALA A 513 2.47 -0.53 19.18
CA ALA A 513 3.01 -1.06 20.43
C ALA A 513 1.91 -1.35 21.47
N MET A 514 0.87 -0.51 21.57
CA MET A 514 -0.31 -0.76 22.42
C MET A 514 -1.11 -1.98 21.94
N ALA A 515 -1.27 -2.18 20.63
CA ALA A 515 -1.95 -3.35 20.07
C ALA A 515 -1.25 -4.65 20.49
N LEU A 516 0.07 -4.70 20.28
CA LEU A 516 0.94 -5.79 20.72
C LEU A 516 0.83 -6.02 22.23
N PHE A 517 1.03 -4.97 23.04
CA PHE A 517 1.07 -5.05 24.50
C PHE A 517 -0.24 -5.56 25.09
N HIS A 518 -1.37 -4.96 24.71
CA HIS A 518 -2.72 -5.28 25.24
C HIS A 518 -3.38 -6.50 24.60
N GLY A 519 -2.70 -7.16 23.65
CA GLY A 519 -3.23 -8.36 22.98
C GLY A 519 -4.47 -8.04 22.16
N LYS A 520 -4.41 -6.98 21.36
CA LYS A 520 -5.48 -6.52 20.48
C LYS A 520 -4.99 -6.57 19.05
N PHE A 521 -5.79 -7.16 18.16
CA PHE A 521 -5.46 -7.18 16.74
C PHE A 521 -5.72 -5.83 16.09
N ILE A 522 -5.15 -5.65 14.91
CA ILE A 522 -5.37 -4.55 13.97
C ILE A 522 -5.52 -5.13 12.57
N ASP A 523 -6.03 -4.35 11.61
CA ASP A 523 -6.24 -4.83 10.22
C ASP A 523 -5.42 -4.09 9.16
N THR A 524 -4.35 -3.43 9.59
CA THR A 524 -3.35 -2.78 8.72
C THR A 524 -2.59 -3.80 7.88
N GLY A 525 -2.69 -3.69 6.55
CA GLY A 525 -1.92 -4.51 5.60
C GLY A 525 -0.50 -4.00 5.34
N PHE A 526 0.34 -3.92 6.37
CA PHE A 526 1.74 -3.52 6.19
C PHE A 526 2.53 -4.56 5.39
N SER A 527 3.54 -4.09 4.67
CA SER A 527 4.47 -4.93 3.90
C SER A 527 5.40 -5.76 4.80
N LEU A 528 5.85 -6.93 4.32
CA LEU A 528 6.88 -7.74 4.98
C LEU A 528 8.17 -6.94 5.30
N PRO A 529 8.72 -6.09 4.42
CA PRO A 529 9.83 -5.19 4.79
C PRO A 529 9.50 -4.19 5.91
N PHE A 530 8.24 -3.78 6.11
CA PHE A 530 7.86 -2.98 7.28
C PHE A 530 7.91 -3.80 8.57
N TYR A 531 7.41 -5.04 8.58
CA TYR A 531 7.56 -5.93 9.74
C TYR A 531 9.03 -6.29 10.03
N LYS A 532 9.86 -6.49 9.00
CA LYS A 532 11.32 -6.66 9.16
C LYS A 532 11.97 -5.45 9.83
N ARG A 533 11.59 -4.23 9.43
CA ARG A 533 12.04 -3.01 10.12
C ARG A 533 11.64 -3.02 11.59
N ILE A 534 10.39 -3.36 11.94
CA ILE A 534 9.95 -3.44 13.35
C ILE A 534 10.83 -4.37 14.20
N LEU A 535 11.40 -5.40 13.57
CA LEU A 535 12.31 -6.36 14.19
C LEU A 535 13.80 -5.97 14.10
N ASN A 536 14.15 -4.83 13.46
CA ASN A 536 15.51 -4.44 13.04
C ASN A 536 16.24 -5.56 12.27
N LYS A 537 15.48 -6.32 11.47
CA LYS A 537 16.02 -7.33 10.56
C LYS A 537 16.37 -6.69 9.21
N PRO A 538 17.48 -7.10 8.57
CA PRO A 538 17.87 -6.56 7.27
C PRO A 538 16.81 -6.87 6.20
N VAL A 539 16.52 -5.87 5.39
CA VAL A 539 15.73 -6.00 4.16
C VAL A 539 16.65 -6.23 2.97
N GLY A 540 16.20 -6.99 1.97
CA GLY A 540 17.02 -7.33 0.81
C GLY A 540 16.21 -7.60 -0.46
N LEU A 541 16.89 -8.10 -1.49
CA LEU A 541 16.35 -8.24 -2.85
C LEU A 541 14.98 -8.94 -2.90
N LYS A 542 14.75 -10.00 -2.13
CA LYS A 542 13.46 -10.72 -2.13
C LYS A 542 12.31 -9.94 -1.49
N ASP A 543 12.57 -9.02 -0.57
CA ASP A 543 11.52 -8.16 0.00
C ASP A 543 10.99 -7.17 -1.05
N LEU A 544 11.85 -6.80 -2.00
CA LEU A 544 11.54 -5.87 -3.08
C LEU A 544 10.55 -6.44 -4.11
N GLU A 545 10.45 -7.77 -4.28
CA GLU A 545 9.41 -8.39 -5.11
C GLU A 545 8.02 -7.93 -4.67
N SER A 546 7.80 -7.82 -3.35
CA SER A 546 6.51 -7.45 -2.75
C SER A 546 6.19 -5.95 -2.77
N VAL A 547 7.14 -5.10 -3.20
CA VAL A 547 7.05 -3.63 -3.12
C VAL A 547 7.20 -2.96 -4.48
N ASP A 548 8.13 -3.44 -5.32
CA ASP A 548 8.36 -2.92 -6.66
C ASP A 548 8.70 -4.08 -7.60
N PRO A 549 7.69 -4.79 -8.13
CA PRO A 549 7.90 -5.98 -8.96
C PRO A 549 8.69 -5.68 -10.24
N GLU A 550 8.50 -4.50 -10.84
CA GLU A 550 9.22 -4.13 -12.08
C GLU A 550 10.72 -3.89 -11.80
N PHE A 551 11.03 -3.22 -10.70
CA PHE A 551 12.41 -2.98 -10.25
C PHE A 551 13.08 -4.25 -9.73
N TYR A 552 12.35 -5.11 -9.00
CA TYR A 552 12.82 -6.45 -8.60
C TYR A 552 13.21 -7.30 -9.81
N ASN A 553 12.32 -7.42 -10.81
CA ASN A 553 12.61 -8.15 -12.05
C ASN A 553 13.82 -7.56 -12.80
N SER A 554 14.02 -6.24 -12.74
CA SER A 554 15.18 -5.58 -13.35
C SER A 554 16.49 -5.97 -12.66
N LEU A 555 16.51 -6.07 -11.32
CA LEU A 555 17.68 -6.55 -10.57
C LEU A 555 17.92 -8.05 -10.69
N ILE A 556 16.87 -8.87 -10.76
CA ILE A 556 16.99 -10.31 -11.05
C ILE A 556 17.57 -10.53 -12.45
N TRP A 557 17.14 -9.75 -13.46
CA TRP A 557 17.74 -9.83 -14.78
C TRP A 557 19.25 -9.52 -14.74
N VAL A 558 19.68 -8.49 -13.99
CA VAL A 558 21.12 -8.18 -13.77
C VAL A 558 21.87 -9.30 -13.05
N LYS A 559 21.25 -10.04 -12.11
CA LYS A 559 21.86 -11.22 -11.48
C LYS A 559 22.03 -12.37 -12.48
N GLU A 560 20.98 -12.68 -13.25
CA GLU A 560 20.88 -13.89 -14.07
C GLU A 560 21.57 -13.79 -15.45
N ASN A 561 22.00 -12.61 -15.88
CA ASN A 561 22.58 -12.37 -17.22
C ASN A 561 23.97 -11.72 -17.10
N ASP A 562 24.83 -11.96 -18.08
CA ASP A 562 26.15 -11.30 -18.19
C ASP A 562 25.97 -9.84 -18.64
N ILE A 563 26.42 -8.90 -17.81
CA ILE A 563 26.26 -7.45 -18.08
C ILE A 563 27.32 -6.89 -19.04
N GLU A 564 28.46 -7.58 -19.16
CA GLU A 564 29.61 -7.17 -19.96
C GLU A 564 29.41 -7.58 -21.42
N GLU A 565 28.93 -8.80 -21.69
CA GLU A 565 28.43 -9.20 -23.02
C GLU A 565 27.27 -8.32 -23.51
N CYS A 566 26.41 -7.87 -22.60
CA CYS A 566 25.29 -6.97 -22.91
C CYS A 566 25.69 -5.50 -23.15
N GLY A 567 26.94 -5.11 -22.85
CA GLY A 567 27.40 -3.73 -22.97
C GLY A 567 26.69 -2.75 -22.03
N LEU A 568 26.22 -3.21 -20.86
CA LEU A 568 25.44 -2.41 -19.92
C LEU A 568 26.35 -1.63 -18.96
N GLU A 569 26.81 -0.47 -19.42
CA GLU A 569 27.61 0.46 -18.60
C GLU A 569 26.80 0.97 -17.39
N MET A 570 27.00 0.35 -16.22
CA MET A 570 26.35 0.69 -14.95
C MET A 570 27.42 1.10 -13.93
N PHE A 571 27.05 1.97 -12.97
CA PHE A 571 27.95 2.46 -11.92
C PHE A 571 27.27 2.28 -10.55
N PHE A 572 28.04 2.37 -9.45
CA PHE A 572 27.53 2.33 -8.08
C PHE A 572 26.82 3.64 -7.65
N SER A 573 25.98 4.19 -8.52
CA SER A 573 25.07 5.30 -8.24
C SER A 573 23.67 5.02 -8.81
N VAL A 574 22.67 5.75 -8.29
CA VAL A 574 21.27 5.64 -8.67
C VAL A 574 20.61 7.02 -8.76
N ASP A 575 19.77 7.22 -9.78
CA ASP A 575 19.02 8.46 -9.96
C ASP A 575 17.71 8.44 -9.14
N LYS A 576 17.40 9.56 -8.48
CA LYS A 576 16.12 9.78 -7.79
C LYS A 576 15.50 11.09 -8.27
N GLU A 577 14.33 11.00 -8.89
CA GLU A 577 13.49 12.16 -9.15
C GLU A 577 12.84 12.62 -7.83
N ILE A 578 13.03 13.89 -7.47
CA ILE A 578 12.38 14.54 -6.33
C ILE A 578 11.73 15.83 -6.84
N LEU A 579 10.40 15.90 -6.80
CA LEU A 579 9.61 17.08 -7.23
C LEU A 579 9.89 17.54 -8.69
N GLY A 580 10.42 16.67 -9.55
CA GLY A 580 10.80 16.97 -10.93
C GLY A 580 12.30 17.24 -11.14
N GLU A 581 13.10 17.30 -10.08
CA GLU A 581 14.57 17.37 -10.17
C GLU A 581 15.18 15.97 -10.07
N ILE A 582 16.00 15.58 -11.05
CA ILE A 582 16.74 14.32 -11.02
C ILE A 582 18.03 14.53 -10.23
N LYS A 583 18.19 13.79 -9.13
CA LYS A 583 19.36 13.87 -8.25
C LYS A 583 19.99 12.49 -8.14
N SER A 584 21.24 12.36 -8.58
CA SER A 584 21.99 11.11 -8.47
C SER A 584 22.55 10.90 -7.06
N HIS A 585 22.65 9.64 -6.64
CA HIS A 585 23.03 9.23 -5.29
C HIS A 585 24.03 8.06 -5.34
N ASP A 586 25.23 8.29 -4.78
CA ASP A 586 26.26 7.26 -4.60
C ASP A 586 25.80 6.16 -3.62
N LEU A 587 25.83 4.91 -4.06
CA LEU A 587 25.47 3.74 -3.23
C LEU A 587 26.57 3.38 -2.22
N LYS A 588 27.82 3.73 -2.54
CA LYS A 588 29.02 3.61 -1.70
C LYS A 588 29.96 4.77 -2.05
N PRO A 589 30.97 5.11 -1.21
CA PRO A 589 31.82 6.28 -1.45
C PRO A 589 32.45 6.29 -2.85
N ASN A 590 32.31 7.41 -3.57
CA ASN A 590 32.77 7.60 -4.95
C ASN A 590 32.10 6.64 -5.97
N GLY A 591 30.89 6.19 -5.67
CA GLY A 591 30.15 5.16 -6.40
C GLY A 591 29.86 5.49 -7.85
N SER A 592 29.60 6.76 -8.18
CA SER A 592 29.41 7.23 -9.57
C SER A 592 30.61 6.94 -10.48
N ASN A 593 31.80 6.73 -9.92
CA ASN A 593 33.04 6.47 -10.65
C ASN A 593 33.48 4.99 -10.57
N ILE A 594 32.68 4.12 -9.95
CA ILE A 594 32.96 2.68 -9.82
C ILE A 594 32.01 1.94 -10.77
N LEU A 595 32.56 1.34 -11.83
CA LEU A 595 31.82 0.53 -12.79
C LEU A 595 31.30 -0.76 -12.13
N VAL A 596 30.10 -1.18 -12.49
CA VAL A 596 29.55 -2.50 -12.13
C VAL A 596 30.10 -3.53 -13.12
N THR A 597 30.68 -4.60 -12.60
CA THR A 597 31.27 -5.73 -13.35
C THR A 597 30.67 -7.04 -12.86
N GLU A 598 30.87 -8.14 -13.59
CA GLU A 598 30.40 -9.47 -13.16
C GLU A 598 30.90 -9.86 -11.77
N GLU A 599 32.14 -9.47 -11.41
CA GLU A 599 32.73 -9.72 -10.09
C GLU A 599 32.03 -8.97 -8.94
N ASN A 600 31.40 -7.81 -9.21
CA ASN A 600 30.89 -6.92 -8.17
C ASN A 600 29.36 -6.68 -8.22
N LYS A 601 28.65 -7.21 -9.23
CA LYS A 601 27.21 -6.94 -9.43
C LYS A 601 26.32 -7.37 -8.28
N GLU A 602 26.67 -8.41 -7.52
CA GLU A 602 25.94 -8.80 -6.30
C GLU A 602 26.01 -7.73 -5.19
N GLU A 603 27.14 -7.01 -5.06
CA GLU A 603 27.25 -5.87 -4.14
C GLU A 603 26.35 -4.71 -4.60
N TYR A 604 26.35 -4.44 -5.92
CA TYR A 604 25.48 -3.43 -6.53
C TYR A 604 24.00 -3.76 -6.29
N ILE A 605 23.55 -4.97 -6.65
CA ILE A 605 22.17 -5.45 -6.45
C ILE A 605 21.75 -5.31 -4.98
N ARG A 606 22.62 -5.69 -4.03
CA ARG A 606 22.35 -5.58 -2.59
C ARG A 606 22.15 -4.12 -2.17
N LEU A 607 23.07 -3.23 -2.52
CA LEU A 607 23.01 -1.80 -2.18
C LEU A 607 21.81 -1.10 -2.84
N VAL A 608 21.52 -1.40 -4.11
CA VAL A 608 20.37 -0.84 -4.83
C VAL A 608 19.05 -1.28 -4.19
N ALA A 609 18.93 -2.55 -3.78
CA ALA A 609 17.72 -3.04 -3.11
C ALA A 609 17.53 -2.41 -1.71
N GLU A 610 18.60 -2.32 -0.92
CA GLU A 610 18.62 -1.67 0.41
C GLU A 610 18.19 -0.19 0.31
N TRP A 611 18.76 0.54 -0.65
CA TRP A 611 18.41 1.93 -0.96
C TRP A 611 16.97 2.07 -1.48
N ARG A 612 16.55 1.24 -2.45
CA ARG A 612 15.22 1.32 -3.07
C ARG A 612 14.09 1.15 -2.06
N LEU A 613 14.31 0.32 -1.04
CA LEU A 613 13.37 0.09 0.06
C LEU A 613 13.39 1.21 1.11
N SER A 614 14.55 1.83 1.39
CA SER A 614 14.71 2.76 2.53
C SER A 614 14.68 4.25 2.18
N ARG A 615 14.87 4.61 0.91
CA ARG A 615 15.00 6.00 0.45
C ARG A 615 13.84 6.94 0.84
N GLY A 616 14.12 7.99 1.59
CA GLY A 616 13.16 9.05 1.93
C GLY A 616 12.06 8.67 2.92
N VAL A 617 12.23 7.56 3.65
CA VAL A 617 11.33 7.13 4.72
C VAL A 617 12.05 7.01 6.08
N GLU A 618 13.28 7.49 6.17
CA GLU A 618 14.21 7.30 7.29
C GLU A 618 13.72 8.02 8.57
N GLU A 619 13.39 9.32 8.46
CA GLU A 619 12.89 10.13 9.60
C GLU A 619 11.52 9.63 10.10
N GLN A 620 10.65 9.22 9.18
CA GLN A 620 9.33 8.66 9.46
C GLN A 620 9.45 7.32 10.19
N THR A 621 10.40 6.48 9.76
CA THR A 621 10.73 5.19 10.38
C THR A 621 11.29 5.40 11.79
N GLN A 622 12.21 6.36 11.96
CA GLN A 622 12.77 6.73 13.26
C GLN A 622 11.70 7.25 14.23
N ALA A 623 10.83 8.17 13.79
CA ALA A 623 9.76 8.72 14.61
C ALA A 623 8.74 7.64 15.03
N PHE A 624 8.45 6.67 14.15
CA PHE A 624 7.68 5.48 14.51
C PHE A 624 8.39 4.66 15.60
N PHE A 625 9.71 4.42 15.50
CA PHE A 625 10.46 3.66 16.50
C PHE A 625 10.55 4.31 17.86
N GLU A 626 10.62 5.63 17.94
CA GLU A 626 10.54 6.38 19.19
C GLU A 626 9.21 6.10 19.91
N GLY A 627 8.09 6.27 19.20
CA GLY A 627 6.76 6.02 19.75
C GLY A 627 6.49 4.55 20.09
N PHE A 628 7.10 3.62 19.35
CA PHE A 628 6.99 2.20 19.61
C PHE A 628 7.74 1.77 20.87
N ASN A 629 9.04 2.08 20.94
CA ASN A 629 9.93 1.66 22.03
C ASN A 629 9.59 2.33 23.37
N GLU A 630 8.97 3.51 23.36
CA GLU A 630 8.37 4.14 24.53
C GLU A 630 7.43 3.19 25.30
N ILE A 631 6.63 2.39 24.60
CA ILE A 631 5.61 1.52 25.19
C ILE A 631 6.10 0.08 25.26
N LEU A 632 6.67 -0.44 24.17
CA LEU A 632 7.14 -1.82 24.06
C LEU A 632 8.59 -1.85 23.55
N PRO A 633 9.59 -2.02 24.44
CA PRO A 633 10.99 -2.14 24.03
C PRO A 633 11.19 -3.31 23.07
N GLN A 634 11.81 -3.04 21.92
CA GLN A 634 11.94 -3.98 20.82
C GLN A 634 12.64 -5.31 21.18
N GLN A 635 13.48 -5.34 22.21
CA GLN A 635 14.13 -6.55 22.73
C GLN A 635 13.15 -7.71 23.01
N TYR A 636 11.90 -7.41 23.38
CA TYR A 636 10.88 -8.45 23.62
C TYR A 636 10.35 -9.11 22.35
N LEU A 637 10.69 -8.57 21.17
CA LEU A 637 10.28 -9.07 19.85
C LEU A 637 11.41 -9.76 19.08
N GLN A 638 12.65 -9.75 19.59
CA GLN A 638 13.84 -10.26 18.88
C GLN A 638 13.77 -11.74 18.45
N TYR A 639 12.85 -12.51 19.05
CA TYR A 639 12.62 -13.92 18.74
C TYR A 639 11.61 -14.17 17.61
N PHE A 640 10.86 -13.15 17.19
CA PHE A 640 9.89 -13.29 16.11
C PHE A 640 10.53 -13.11 14.73
N ASP A 641 10.02 -13.81 13.73
CA ASP A 641 10.17 -13.43 12.32
C ASP A 641 9.07 -12.48 11.86
N ALA A 642 9.26 -11.88 10.67
CA ALA A 642 8.34 -10.88 10.13
C ALA A 642 6.91 -11.43 9.92
N LYS A 643 6.74 -12.75 9.76
CA LYS A 643 5.46 -13.42 9.57
C LYS A 643 4.80 -13.79 10.90
N GLU A 644 5.60 -14.21 11.89
CA GLU A 644 5.16 -14.38 13.27
C GLU A 644 4.69 -13.04 13.87
N LEU A 645 5.39 -11.93 13.56
CA LEU A 645 4.98 -10.58 13.97
C LEU A 645 3.70 -10.12 13.25
N GLU A 646 3.56 -10.39 11.94
CA GLU A 646 2.30 -10.13 11.21
C GLU A 646 1.13 -10.86 11.90
N VAL A 647 1.28 -12.15 12.21
CA VAL A 647 0.25 -12.95 12.90
C VAL A 647 -0.06 -12.38 14.29
N LEU A 648 0.96 -11.98 15.06
CA LEU A 648 0.80 -11.40 16.39
C LEU A 648 0.02 -10.06 16.38
N LEU A 649 0.07 -9.32 15.27
CA LEU A 649 -0.65 -8.06 15.06
C LEU A 649 -2.03 -8.25 14.39
N CYS A 650 -2.13 -9.09 13.37
CA CYS A 650 -3.35 -9.22 12.56
C CYS A 650 -4.33 -10.26 13.11
N GLY A 651 -3.84 -11.23 13.88
CA GLY A 651 -4.59 -12.40 14.35
C GLY A 651 -4.68 -13.52 13.28
N MET A 652 -4.70 -14.76 13.74
CA MET A 652 -5.04 -15.95 12.96
C MET A 652 -6.52 -15.96 12.60
N GLN A 653 -6.85 -16.56 11.45
CA GLN A 653 -8.22 -16.91 11.07
C GLN A 653 -8.29 -18.39 10.65
N GLU A 654 -9.44 -19.04 10.82
CA GLU A 654 -9.65 -20.37 10.23
C GLU A 654 -9.72 -20.27 8.71
N ILE A 655 -9.04 -21.20 8.02
CA ILE A 655 -8.97 -21.21 6.56
C ILE A 655 -9.94 -22.26 6.01
N ASP A 656 -11.01 -21.83 5.33
CA ASP A 656 -11.93 -22.73 4.63
C ASP A 656 -11.22 -23.38 3.43
N LEU A 657 -10.88 -24.65 3.60
CA LEU A 657 -10.24 -25.47 2.58
C LEU A 657 -11.12 -25.68 1.34
N ASN A 658 -12.45 -25.60 1.47
CA ASN A 658 -13.37 -25.75 0.36
C ASN A 658 -13.37 -24.50 -0.52
N ASP A 659 -13.33 -23.32 0.08
CA ASP A 659 -13.20 -22.06 -0.64
C ASP A 659 -11.83 -21.94 -1.34
N TRP A 660 -10.74 -22.25 -0.63
CA TRP A 660 -9.39 -22.29 -1.20
C TRP A 660 -9.30 -23.27 -2.38
N GLN A 661 -9.83 -24.49 -2.22
CA GLN A 661 -9.84 -25.52 -3.27
C GLN A 661 -10.85 -25.22 -4.40
N ARG A 662 -11.85 -24.36 -4.17
CA ARG A 662 -12.80 -23.88 -5.20
C ARG A 662 -12.17 -22.81 -6.08
N HIS A 663 -11.45 -21.85 -5.48
CA HIS A 663 -10.97 -20.66 -6.16
C HIS A 663 -9.51 -20.72 -6.64
N THR A 664 -8.74 -21.75 -6.27
CA THR A 664 -7.41 -22.01 -6.83
C THR A 664 -7.46 -22.30 -8.34
N ILE A 665 -6.58 -21.64 -9.10
CA ILE A 665 -6.30 -21.90 -10.52
C ILE A 665 -5.02 -22.73 -10.71
N TYR A 666 -4.89 -23.39 -11.85
CA TYR A 666 -3.77 -24.27 -12.19
C TYR A 666 -3.15 -23.92 -13.54
N ARG A 667 -1.83 -23.92 -13.61
CA ARG A 667 -1.06 -23.71 -14.85
C ARG A 667 -0.09 -24.88 -15.06
N HIS A 668 -0.11 -25.49 -16.25
CA HIS A 668 0.63 -26.72 -16.58
C HIS A 668 0.35 -27.92 -15.63
N TYR A 669 -0.72 -27.82 -14.84
CA TYR A 669 -1.33 -28.83 -13.97
C TYR A 669 -2.85 -28.81 -14.16
N THR A 670 -3.53 -29.83 -13.63
CA THR A 670 -4.99 -29.95 -13.59
C THR A 670 -5.44 -30.38 -12.18
N ARG A 671 -6.74 -30.25 -11.85
CA ARG A 671 -7.31 -30.73 -10.58
C ARG A 671 -7.06 -32.23 -10.33
N THR A 672 -6.83 -33.00 -11.40
CA THR A 672 -6.55 -34.45 -11.39
C THR A 672 -5.07 -34.81 -11.47
N SER A 673 -4.16 -33.85 -11.58
CA SER A 673 -2.71 -34.11 -11.58
C SER A 673 -2.27 -34.60 -10.19
N ARG A 674 -1.42 -35.65 -10.14
CA ARG A 674 -0.98 -36.30 -8.89
C ARG A 674 -0.51 -35.31 -7.83
N GLN A 675 0.35 -34.37 -8.21
CA GLN A 675 0.91 -33.34 -7.33
C GLN A 675 -0.16 -32.38 -6.78
N ILE A 676 -1.25 -32.13 -7.51
CA ILE A 676 -2.37 -31.30 -7.04
C ILE A 676 -3.27 -32.08 -6.07
N VAL A 677 -3.52 -33.37 -6.33
CA VAL A 677 -4.24 -34.24 -5.39
C VAL A 677 -3.45 -34.34 -4.07
N TRP A 678 -2.14 -34.55 -4.16
CA TRP A 678 -1.22 -34.57 -3.03
C TRP A 678 -1.14 -33.23 -2.28
N PHE A 679 -1.09 -32.09 -2.99
CA PHE A 679 -1.14 -30.77 -2.35
C PHE A 679 -2.41 -30.59 -1.50
N TRP A 680 -3.58 -30.98 -2.01
CA TRP A 680 -4.83 -30.89 -1.24
C TRP A 680 -5.00 -31.96 -0.17
N GLN A 681 -4.28 -33.07 -0.24
CA GLN A 681 -4.14 -34.01 0.86
C GLN A 681 -3.28 -33.38 1.98
N PHE A 682 -2.11 -32.86 1.62
CA PHE A 682 -1.19 -32.18 2.52
C PHE A 682 -1.86 -31.03 3.28
N VAL A 683 -2.55 -30.14 2.57
CA VAL A 683 -3.28 -28.99 3.15
C VAL A 683 -4.39 -29.42 4.12
N LYS A 684 -4.94 -30.63 3.97
CA LYS A 684 -5.93 -31.21 4.91
C LYS A 684 -5.27 -31.86 6.12
N GLU A 685 -4.13 -32.54 5.94
CA GLU A 685 -3.36 -33.19 7.03
C GLU A 685 -2.71 -32.17 7.99
N ILE A 686 -2.25 -31.03 7.50
CA ILE A 686 -1.63 -30.00 8.34
C ILE A 686 -2.66 -29.18 9.14
N ASP A 687 -2.22 -28.68 10.30
CA ASP A 687 -2.96 -27.77 11.18
C ASP A 687 -3.17 -26.35 10.59
N ASN A 688 -4.02 -25.54 11.24
CA ASN A 688 -4.35 -24.20 10.75
C ASN A 688 -3.16 -23.22 10.79
N GLU A 689 -2.20 -23.40 11.69
CA GLU A 689 -0.99 -22.57 11.72
C GLU A 689 -0.15 -22.79 10.47
N LYS A 690 0.10 -24.05 10.10
CA LYS A 690 0.82 -24.41 8.86
C LYS A 690 0.04 -24.02 7.60
N ARG A 691 -1.31 -24.07 7.61
CA ARG A 691 -2.13 -23.51 6.52
C ARG A 691 -1.91 -22.01 6.35
N MET A 692 -1.83 -21.24 7.44
CA MET A 692 -1.47 -19.82 7.35
C MET A 692 -0.03 -19.59 6.89
N ARG A 693 0.95 -20.36 7.40
CA ARG A 693 2.36 -20.23 6.95
C ARG A 693 2.47 -20.47 5.44
N LEU A 694 1.69 -21.42 4.89
CA LEU A 694 1.55 -21.64 3.45
C LEU A 694 0.84 -20.49 2.72
N LEU A 695 -0.20 -19.88 3.32
CA LEU A 695 -0.84 -18.68 2.77
C LEU A 695 0.14 -17.48 2.71
N GLN A 696 0.85 -17.21 3.80
CA GLN A 696 1.92 -16.19 3.89
C GLN A 696 3.08 -16.48 2.94
N PHE A 697 3.41 -17.75 2.69
CA PHE A 697 4.43 -18.14 1.72
C PHE A 697 4.01 -17.77 0.30
N VAL A 698 2.77 -18.06 -0.10
CA VAL A 698 2.31 -17.88 -1.49
C VAL A 698 1.79 -16.47 -1.80
N THR A 699 1.24 -15.76 -0.81
CA THR A 699 0.59 -14.43 -1.00
C THR A 699 1.38 -13.27 -0.38
N GLY A 700 2.22 -13.55 0.63
CA GLY A 700 2.95 -12.53 1.39
C GLY A 700 2.21 -11.99 2.63
N THR A 701 0.96 -12.41 2.90
CA THR A 701 0.18 -12.00 4.07
C THR A 701 -0.58 -13.17 4.71
N CYS A 702 -0.93 -13.06 5.99
CA CYS A 702 -1.78 -14.04 6.70
C CYS A 702 -3.28 -13.77 6.54
N ARG A 703 -3.65 -12.60 6.04
CA ARG A 703 -5.04 -12.11 5.97
C ARG A 703 -5.72 -12.54 4.67
N LEU A 704 -7.01 -12.85 4.73
CA LEU A 704 -7.86 -13.02 3.54
C LEU A 704 -8.82 -11.83 3.36
N PRO A 705 -9.22 -11.51 2.10
CA PRO A 705 -10.32 -10.59 1.82
C PRO A 705 -11.65 -11.06 2.43
N VAL A 706 -12.60 -10.13 2.60
CA VAL A 706 -13.93 -10.42 3.19
C VAL A 706 -14.71 -11.48 2.40
N GLY A 707 -14.54 -11.52 1.07
CA GLY A 707 -15.09 -12.54 0.17
C GLY A 707 -14.25 -13.82 0.02
N GLY A 708 -13.22 -14.02 0.87
CA GLY A 708 -12.37 -15.21 0.85
C GLY A 708 -11.42 -15.29 -0.35
N PHE A 709 -11.11 -16.51 -0.77
CA PHE A 709 -10.20 -16.81 -1.89
C PHE A 709 -10.77 -16.41 -3.26
N ALA A 710 -12.06 -16.08 -3.34
CA ALA A 710 -12.68 -15.56 -4.55
C ALA A 710 -12.12 -14.18 -4.96
N ASP A 711 -11.88 -13.33 -3.96
CA ASP A 711 -11.57 -11.90 -4.10
C ASP A 711 -10.10 -11.57 -3.79
N LEU A 712 -9.21 -12.57 -3.85
CA LEU A 712 -7.77 -12.38 -3.70
C LEU A 712 -7.23 -11.35 -4.70
N MET A 713 -6.40 -10.44 -4.19
CA MET A 713 -5.73 -9.37 -4.93
C MET A 713 -4.25 -9.68 -5.08
N GLY A 714 -3.59 -9.09 -6.07
CA GLY A 714 -2.13 -9.06 -6.23
C GLY A 714 -1.68 -7.67 -6.69
N SER A 715 -0.45 -7.56 -7.21
CA SER A 715 0.13 -6.26 -7.61
C SER A 715 -0.57 -5.58 -8.81
N ASN A 716 -1.38 -6.35 -9.55
CA ASN A 716 -2.01 -5.98 -10.82
C ASN A 716 -3.55 -6.16 -10.77
N GLY A 717 -4.15 -6.10 -9.59
CA GLY A 717 -5.59 -6.24 -9.38
C GLY A 717 -6.04 -7.63 -8.91
N PRO A 718 -7.31 -8.02 -9.15
CA PRO A 718 -7.86 -9.31 -8.73
C PRO A 718 -7.09 -10.49 -9.32
N GLN A 719 -6.42 -11.26 -8.46
CA GLN A 719 -5.44 -12.29 -8.81
C GLN A 719 -5.57 -13.49 -7.87
N LYS A 720 -6.23 -14.55 -8.33
CA LYS A 720 -6.51 -15.75 -7.53
C LYS A 720 -5.25 -16.58 -7.25
N PHE A 721 -5.29 -17.33 -6.15
CA PHE A 721 -4.28 -18.31 -5.78
C PHE A 721 -4.01 -19.30 -6.93
N CYS A 722 -2.73 -19.44 -7.32
CA CYS A 722 -2.32 -20.19 -8.51
C CYS A 722 -1.27 -21.25 -8.18
N ILE A 723 -1.41 -22.46 -8.71
CA ILE A 723 -0.34 -23.48 -8.66
C ILE A 723 0.17 -23.74 -10.07
N GLU A 724 1.46 -23.53 -10.31
CA GLU A 724 2.12 -23.67 -11.61
C GLU A 724 3.20 -24.77 -11.57
N LYS A 725 3.26 -25.61 -12.60
CA LYS A 725 4.30 -26.65 -12.72
C LYS A 725 5.60 -26.03 -13.22
N VAL A 726 6.55 -25.82 -12.32
CA VAL A 726 7.88 -25.24 -12.61
C VAL A 726 8.98 -26.12 -12.01
N GLY A 727 10.14 -26.21 -12.68
CA GLY A 727 11.35 -26.79 -12.11
C GLY A 727 11.48 -28.32 -12.17
N LYS A 728 12.46 -28.83 -11.43
CA LYS A 728 12.86 -30.25 -11.38
C LYS A 728 12.49 -30.89 -10.05
N GLU A 729 12.39 -32.22 -10.00
CA GLU A 729 11.96 -32.99 -8.82
C GLU A 729 12.81 -32.76 -7.55
N ASN A 730 14.06 -32.32 -7.69
CA ASN A 730 14.96 -32.04 -6.58
C ASN A 730 14.87 -30.59 -6.07
N TRP A 731 14.17 -29.69 -6.78
CA TRP A 731 14.02 -28.29 -6.39
C TRP A 731 13.03 -28.14 -5.24
N LEU A 732 13.21 -27.08 -4.45
CA LEU A 732 12.20 -26.61 -3.51
C LEU A 732 11.02 -25.94 -4.26
N PRO A 733 9.81 -25.96 -3.69
CA PRO A 733 8.73 -25.12 -4.22
C PRO A 733 9.05 -23.66 -3.94
N ARG A 734 8.62 -22.77 -4.83
CA ARG A 734 8.88 -21.32 -4.73
C ARG A 734 7.57 -20.55 -4.79
N SER A 735 7.59 -19.29 -4.39
CA SER A 735 6.41 -18.42 -4.42
C SER A 735 6.70 -17.11 -5.13
N HIS A 736 5.66 -16.54 -5.73
CA HIS A 736 5.64 -15.17 -6.21
C HIS A 736 4.41 -14.48 -5.61
N THR A 737 4.67 -13.70 -4.55
CA THR A 737 3.64 -13.12 -3.69
C THR A 737 2.70 -12.19 -4.45
N CYS A 738 3.26 -11.33 -5.30
CA CYS A 738 2.53 -10.40 -6.16
C CYS A 738 1.56 -11.05 -7.17
N PHE A 739 1.71 -12.34 -7.45
CA PHE A 739 0.83 -13.13 -8.33
C PHE A 739 0.02 -14.20 -7.59
N ASN A 740 0.12 -14.28 -6.26
CA ASN A 740 -0.43 -15.37 -5.44
C ASN A 740 -0.06 -16.76 -6.00
N ARG A 741 1.16 -16.92 -6.52
CA ARG A 741 1.59 -18.13 -7.26
C ARG A 741 2.52 -19.01 -6.43
N LEU A 742 2.21 -20.29 -6.38
CA LEU A 742 3.08 -21.38 -5.95
C LEU A 742 3.67 -22.09 -7.19
N ASP A 743 4.98 -21.97 -7.39
CA ASP A 743 5.77 -22.83 -8.28
C ASP A 743 5.93 -24.19 -7.58
N LEU A 744 5.23 -25.23 -8.05
CA LEU A 744 5.23 -26.56 -7.45
C LEU A 744 5.90 -27.60 -8.38
N PRO A 745 7.13 -28.06 -8.05
CA PRO A 745 7.83 -29.06 -8.86
C PRO A 745 7.09 -30.40 -9.00
N PRO A 746 7.33 -31.15 -10.09
CA PRO A 746 6.63 -32.39 -10.39
C PRO A 746 7.16 -33.59 -9.59
N TYR A 747 7.10 -33.52 -8.26
CA TYR A 747 7.58 -34.56 -7.33
C TYR A 747 7.03 -35.96 -7.66
N LYS A 748 7.78 -37.00 -7.30
CA LYS A 748 7.51 -38.41 -7.64
C LYS A 748 6.50 -39.09 -6.71
N ASN A 749 6.43 -38.67 -5.45
CA ASN A 749 5.57 -39.27 -4.43
C ASN A 749 5.05 -38.22 -3.42
N TYR A 750 4.16 -38.65 -2.53
CA TYR A 750 3.51 -37.78 -1.53
C TYR A 750 4.50 -37.26 -0.48
N GLU A 751 5.32 -38.13 0.11
CA GLU A 751 6.26 -37.73 1.18
C GLU A 751 7.29 -36.72 0.70
N GLN A 752 7.80 -36.85 -0.53
CA GLN A 752 8.69 -35.86 -1.15
C GLN A 752 8.02 -34.48 -1.28
N LEU A 753 6.73 -34.44 -1.67
CA LEU A 753 5.97 -33.19 -1.76
C LEU A 753 5.73 -32.59 -0.36
N LYS A 754 5.42 -33.44 0.62
CA LYS A 754 5.16 -33.07 2.02
C LYS A 754 6.41 -32.52 2.71
N GLU A 755 7.54 -33.20 2.60
CA GLU A 755 8.86 -32.77 3.08
C GLU A 755 9.25 -31.41 2.47
N LYS A 756 9.21 -31.29 1.13
CA LYS A 756 9.66 -30.08 0.44
C LYS A 756 8.74 -28.88 0.67
N LEU A 757 7.43 -29.08 0.84
CA LEU A 757 6.50 -28.00 1.23
C LEU A 757 6.65 -27.59 2.69
N LEU A 758 6.74 -28.53 3.64
CA LEU A 758 6.96 -28.22 5.06
C LEU A 758 8.25 -27.42 5.25
N PHE A 759 9.34 -27.88 4.64
CA PHE A 759 10.61 -27.16 4.63
C PHE A 759 10.42 -25.74 4.07
N ALA A 760 9.86 -25.58 2.88
CA ALA A 760 9.70 -24.26 2.26
C ALA A 760 8.81 -23.28 3.04
N ILE A 761 7.78 -23.73 3.77
CA ILE A 761 6.91 -22.83 4.57
C ILE A 761 7.43 -22.54 5.97
N GLU A 762 8.35 -23.36 6.51
CA GLU A 762 8.99 -23.13 7.81
C GLU A 762 10.32 -22.37 7.67
N GLU A 763 10.97 -22.45 6.51
CA GLU A 763 12.32 -21.93 6.21
C GLU A 763 12.33 -20.56 5.50
N THR A 764 11.37 -19.68 5.85
CA THR A 764 11.14 -18.46 5.05
C THR A 764 12.04 -17.25 5.38
N GLU A 765 12.98 -17.41 6.32
CA GLU A 765 14.12 -16.50 6.53
C GLU A 765 15.42 -17.26 6.23
N GLY A 766 15.94 -17.19 5.00
CA GLY A 766 17.25 -17.78 4.68
C GLY A 766 17.67 -17.89 3.22
N PHE A 767 16.74 -18.12 2.28
CA PHE A 767 17.12 -18.41 0.88
C PHE A 767 17.53 -17.18 0.05
N GLY A 768 18.71 -16.65 0.37
CA GLY A 768 19.51 -15.75 -0.47
C GLY A 768 20.83 -16.38 -0.96
N GLN A 769 21.05 -17.68 -0.70
CA GLN A 769 22.23 -18.44 -1.14
C GLN A 769 21.82 -19.53 -2.15
N GLU A 770 21.56 -19.08 -3.37
CA GLU A 770 21.94 -19.75 -4.62
C GLU A 770 22.75 -18.74 -5.46
#